data_AF-A0A520VRS5-F1
#
_entry.id   AF-A0A520VRS5-F1
#
_cell.length_a   1.000
_cell.length_b   1.000
_cell.length_c   1.000
_cell.angle_alpha   90.00
_cell.angle_beta   90.00
_cell.angle_gamma   90.00
#
_symmetry.space_group_name_H-M   'P 1'
#
loop_
_entity.id
_entity.type
_entity.pdbx_description
1 polymer ?
#
loop_
_entity_poly.entity_id
_entity_poly.type
_entity_poly.pdbx_seq_one_letter_code
_entity_poly.pdbx_strand_id
1 'polypeptide(L)'
;MSYEINDDLYPATAVCFIESTWGNQTYIGTGFIVGQNNDVLTAAHVIYDGHFGRVADSIKVYPSYDPDDFNNVFYRPNKVEYFPNFDPNNDGYLLAGDFRFLSQAGSELDIALLSMDTNLADTYGSFGIDWNFSSGAVEVIGHPGGYGTQPMYDSGFASKNIVDNFISISNLEINPGNSGGPVFYQDSTGVYAVGIVSTGSWLTAMEGHRYWLENALSSNDLNQTNVPSHSVRALQNSVNEGETASFQVSTNLPAGSIFDYSISGLQVDDILSNSLVGQSVVGSDGTSTINISLLNDNKTEGTEQLNLTVNNVTSSILVNDTSYAINYENIRFELTPGQTQNSPEGRWYFCSIYYSGESDTVVDYSISGLSPQDFQERKWYFDDHDITELTGNLKLYSASSFPGEEGSFYSDEGHYLEKMGSEIEHTVTLHFAGDNITEGDETFSIRIGNKEISGVLLDTTNEDRLEVNGDEDTNILYGGVGNDIFHPQGGDDIVRGLNGDDRIHNSQGDDLIYAGNGLDVYFIDWWHDKYGTWDIENIEPGVFRLSHINAGGNSRGTDILHDVERIEFGINGNITMNIALDIDAGETAGQAYRLYQAAFARTPDMPGVAYHMNDMESNGLSITQVAANFIASPEFKTQYGENPTEEEYINLLYQNVLGRTPQEFEVDYYKDRFEQGTTDWETTLVFFAESPENISLVAPQIESGIWMPV
;
A
#
# COMPACT_ATOMS: atom_id res chain seq x y z
N MET A 1 -17.19 51.88 21.06
CA MET A 1 -17.28 50.50 21.61
C MET A 1 -16.74 49.64 20.52
N SER A 2 -15.64 48.94 20.80
CA SER A 2 -14.94 48.14 19.80
C SER A 2 -15.84 47.03 19.26
N TYR A 3 -15.78 46.81 17.94
CA TYR A 3 -16.46 45.70 17.28
C TYR A 3 -15.61 45.18 16.12
N GLU A 4 -15.82 43.92 15.78
CA GLU A 4 -15.12 43.24 14.70
C GLU A 4 -15.62 43.73 13.33
N ILE A 5 -14.72 43.85 12.36
CA ILE A 5 -15.02 44.27 10.99
C ILE A 5 -14.54 43.22 9.98
N ASN A 6 -15.11 43.26 8.78
CA ASN A 6 -14.67 42.40 7.69
C ASN A 6 -13.30 42.88 7.16
N ASP A 7 -12.29 42.03 7.21
CA ASP A 7 -10.91 42.29 6.78
C ASP A 7 -10.78 42.43 5.26
N ASP A 8 -11.66 41.79 4.47
CA ASP A 8 -11.72 41.90 3.00
C ASP A 8 -12.15 43.28 2.48
N LEU A 9 -12.55 44.20 3.37
CA LEU A 9 -13.02 45.53 3.00
C LEU A 9 -12.04 46.63 3.39
N TYR A 10 -11.55 47.37 2.38
CA TYR A 10 -10.73 48.55 2.61
C TYR A 10 -11.47 49.57 3.51
N PRO A 11 -10.83 50.10 4.58
CA PRO A 11 -9.39 50.09 4.83
C PRO A 11 -8.82 48.91 5.62
N ALA A 12 -9.63 47.94 6.06
CA ALA A 12 -9.16 46.79 6.84
C ALA A 12 -8.15 45.92 6.08
N THR A 13 -8.34 45.75 4.77
CA THR A 13 -7.38 45.02 3.90
C THR A 13 -5.97 45.57 4.00
N ALA A 14 -5.83 46.88 4.20
CA ALA A 14 -4.54 47.58 4.27
C ALA A 14 -3.93 47.60 5.69
N VAL A 15 -4.63 47.05 6.68
CA VAL A 15 -4.13 46.85 8.04
C VAL A 15 -3.52 45.47 8.13
N CYS A 16 -2.41 45.36 8.85
CA CYS A 16 -1.62 44.13 8.93
C CYS A 16 -1.54 43.62 10.36
N PHE A 17 -1.71 42.33 10.54
CA PHE A 17 -1.24 41.63 11.74
C PHE A 17 0.25 41.36 11.63
N ILE A 18 1.00 41.52 12.72
CA ILE A 18 2.45 41.35 12.74
C ILE A 18 2.84 40.37 13.84
N GLU A 19 3.62 39.35 13.46
CA GLU A 19 4.28 38.43 14.39
C GLU A 19 5.79 38.68 14.40
N SER A 20 6.34 38.93 15.58
CA SER A 20 7.76 39.13 15.80
C SER A 20 8.30 38.08 16.77
N THR A 21 9.29 37.30 16.33
CA THR A 21 9.84 36.16 17.08
C THR A 21 11.31 36.38 17.46
N TRP A 22 11.64 36.19 18.74
CA TRP A 22 13.01 36.12 19.28
C TRP A 22 13.25 34.72 19.87
N GLY A 23 14.01 33.89 19.17
CA GLY A 23 14.19 32.47 19.51
C GLY A 23 12.85 31.74 19.63
N ASN A 24 12.45 31.41 20.86
CA ASN A 24 11.20 30.69 21.15
C ASN A 24 10.06 31.60 21.66
N GLN A 25 10.25 32.91 21.68
CA GLN A 25 9.23 33.87 22.15
C GLN A 25 8.67 34.66 20.97
N THR A 26 7.35 34.69 20.83
CA THR A 26 6.64 35.45 19.79
C THR A 26 5.74 36.50 20.44
N TYR A 27 5.85 37.73 19.96
CA TYR A 27 4.96 38.84 20.29
C TYR A 27 4.18 39.27 19.06
N ILE A 28 3.03 39.89 19.30
CA ILE A 28 2.12 40.32 18.25
C ILE A 28 1.96 41.84 18.25
N GLY A 29 1.67 42.38 17.08
CA GLY A 29 1.32 43.77 16.88
C GLY A 29 0.45 43.96 15.65
N THR A 30 0.20 45.22 15.35
CA THR A 30 -0.51 45.68 14.16
C THR A 30 0.42 46.57 13.34
N GLY A 31 0.22 46.64 12.04
CA GLY A 31 0.81 47.64 11.16
C GLY A 31 -0.19 48.06 10.09
N PHE A 32 0.23 48.92 9.17
CA PHE A 32 -0.60 49.32 8.04
C PHE A 32 0.23 49.74 6.84
N ILE A 33 -0.29 49.45 5.65
CA ILE A 33 0.38 49.73 4.39
C ILE A 33 0.31 51.24 4.10
N VAL A 34 1.45 51.83 3.72
CA VAL A 34 1.57 53.24 3.35
C VAL A 34 2.39 53.42 2.08
N GLY A 35 2.30 54.61 1.50
CA GLY A 35 3.00 54.92 0.25
C GLY A 35 2.31 54.31 -0.98
N GLN A 36 3.02 54.33 -2.11
CA GLN A 36 2.46 53.87 -3.39
C GLN A 36 2.71 52.38 -3.64
N ASN A 37 3.53 51.71 -2.81
CA ASN A 37 4.09 50.41 -3.14
C ASN A 37 4.03 49.40 -1.96
N ASN A 38 5.13 49.24 -1.23
CA ASN A 38 5.51 48.01 -0.53
C ASN A 38 5.82 48.21 0.96
N ASP A 39 5.42 49.34 1.53
CA ASP A 39 5.81 49.73 2.88
C ASP A 39 4.71 49.53 3.90
N VAL A 40 5.10 49.03 5.07
CA VAL A 40 4.24 48.87 6.24
C VAL A 40 4.82 49.67 7.40
N LEU A 41 4.02 50.58 7.95
CA LEU A 41 4.34 51.24 9.21
C LEU A 41 3.84 50.43 10.39
N THR A 42 4.65 50.44 11.45
CA THR A 42 4.29 49.86 12.75
C THR A 42 5.04 50.61 13.87
N ALA A 43 4.87 50.18 15.11
CA ALA A 43 5.59 50.71 16.26
C ALA A 43 6.96 50.02 16.38
N ALA A 44 7.98 50.74 16.84
CA ALA A 44 9.34 50.20 16.97
C ALA A 44 9.37 49.04 17.97
N HIS A 45 8.60 49.11 19.06
CA HIS A 45 8.54 48.04 20.05
C HIS A 45 7.85 46.76 19.55
N VAL A 46 7.20 46.78 18.38
CA VAL A 46 6.64 45.57 17.75
C VAL A 46 7.75 44.73 17.14
N ILE A 47 8.85 45.36 16.68
CA ILE A 47 9.92 44.68 15.93
C ILE A 47 11.27 44.66 16.66
N TYR A 48 11.42 45.47 17.70
CA TYR A 48 12.61 45.56 18.53
C TYR A 48 12.22 45.43 20.00
N ASP A 49 12.96 44.60 20.74
CA ASP A 49 12.75 44.42 22.16
C ASP A 49 14.08 44.66 22.91
N GLY A 50 14.04 45.60 23.86
CA GLY A 50 15.20 46.00 24.66
C GLY A 50 15.76 44.89 25.55
N HIS A 51 14.94 43.93 25.99
CA HIS A 51 15.38 42.81 26.83
C HIS A 51 16.30 41.89 26.04
N PHE A 52 16.02 41.72 24.74
CA PHE A 52 16.85 40.96 23.81
C PHE A 52 17.95 41.81 23.16
N GLY A 53 17.81 43.14 23.20
CA GLY A 53 18.79 44.10 22.67
C GLY A 53 18.94 44.05 21.16
N ARG A 54 17.96 43.50 20.43
CA ARG A 54 18.00 43.28 18.98
C ARG A 54 16.60 43.29 18.35
N VAL A 55 16.56 43.49 17.03
CA VAL A 55 15.37 43.23 16.19
C VAL A 55 15.02 41.74 16.26
N ALA A 56 13.74 41.41 16.08
CA ALA A 56 13.26 40.04 16.00
C ALA A 56 14.05 39.20 14.99
N ASP A 57 14.27 37.92 15.32
CA ASP A 57 14.91 36.95 14.45
C ASP A 57 14.02 36.62 13.23
N SER A 58 12.70 36.75 13.39
CA SER A 58 11.72 36.64 12.31
C SER A 58 10.60 37.66 12.51
N ILE A 59 10.27 38.40 11.45
CA ILE A 59 9.08 39.27 11.37
C ILE A 59 8.21 38.74 10.22
N LYS A 60 6.93 38.50 10.51
CA LYS A 60 5.93 38.15 9.51
C LYS A 60 4.82 39.20 9.54
N VAL A 61 4.41 39.66 8.36
CA VAL A 61 3.38 40.68 8.19
C VAL A 61 2.25 40.07 7.37
N TYR A 62 1.04 40.08 7.92
CA TYR A 62 -0.16 39.49 7.34
C TYR A 62 -1.17 40.62 7.03
N PRO A 63 -1.21 41.17 5.81
CA PRO A 63 -2.29 42.06 5.38
C PRO A 63 -3.62 41.30 5.28
N SER A 64 -4.76 41.97 5.53
CA SER A 64 -6.09 41.33 5.52
C SER A 64 -6.11 40.06 6.38
N TYR A 65 -5.70 40.20 7.64
CA TYR A 65 -5.60 39.05 8.53
C TYR A 65 -6.93 38.82 9.26
N ASP A 66 -7.43 37.59 9.17
CA ASP A 66 -8.54 37.09 9.99
C ASP A 66 -8.12 35.75 10.60
N PRO A 67 -8.08 35.58 11.94
CA PRO A 67 -7.74 34.31 12.57
C PRO A 67 -8.70 33.14 12.22
N ASP A 68 -9.90 33.42 11.72
CA ASP A 68 -10.85 32.40 11.25
C ASP A 68 -10.57 31.94 9.80
N ASP A 69 -9.65 32.62 9.09
CA ASP A 69 -9.27 32.29 7.72
C ASP A 69 -8.15 31.23 7.62
N PHE A 70 -8.39 30.20 6.81
CA PHE A 70 -7.44 29.10 6.60
C PHE A 70 -6.19 29.49 5.78
N ASN A 71 -6.24 30.62 5.06
CA ASN A 71 -5.23 31.00 4.06
C ASN A 71 -4.62 32.39 4.28
N ASN A 72 -4.32 32.75 5.53
CA ASN A 72 -3.61 33.98 5.85
C ASN A 72 -2.22 34.04 5.17
N VAL A 73 -2.06 34.95 4.22
CA VAL A 73 -0.80 35.15 3.48
C VAL A 73 0.11 36.09 4.26
N PHE A 74 1.38 35.72 4.44
CA PHE A 74 2.37 36.59 5.06
C PHE A 74 3.50 36.99 4.13
N TYR A 75 4.04 38.16 4.41
CA TYR A 75 5.22 38.72 3.78
C TYR A 75 6.31 38.95 4.82
N ARG A 76 7.56 38.98 4.36
CA ARG A 76 8.73 39.27 5.20
C ARG A 76 9.37 40.57 4.74
N PRO A 77 9.69 41.50 5.64
CA PRO A 77 10.39 42.72 5.26
C PRO A 77 11.81 42.38 4.80
N ASN A 78 12.23 42.97 3.68
CA ASN A 78 13.62 42.92 3.22
C ASN A 78 14.48 43.98 3.89
N LYS A 79 13.85 45.03 4.43
CA LYS A 79 14.48 46.14 5.13
C LYS A 79 13.61 46.55 6.30
N VAL A 80 14.25 46.70 7.46
CA VAL A 80 13.62 47.17 8.70
C VAL A 80 14.35 48.42 9.14
N GLU A 81 13.64 49.53 9.19
CA GLU A 81 14.15 50.81 9.67
C GLU A 81 13.36 51.23 10.90
N TYR A 82 14.05 51.58 11.98
CA TYR A 82 13.43 51.99 13.23
C TYR A 82 14.39 52.89 14.00
N PHE A 83 13.88 53.64 14.97
CA PHE A 83 14.71 54.41 15.89
C PHE A 83 15.18 53.53 17.06
N PRO A 84 16.49 53.19 17.17
CA PRO A 84 16.97 52.17 18.12
C PRO A 84 17.17 52.65 19.57
N ASN A 85 17.05 53.95 19.86
CA ASN A 85 17.34 54.54 21.19
C ASN A 85 16.08 54.76 22.04
N PHE A 86 15.15 53.83 21.98
CA PHE A 86 13.78 53.99 22.46
C PHE A 86 13.60 53.71 23.96
N ASP A 87 14.29 52.68 24.48
CA ASP A 87 14.31 52.25 25.90
C ASP A 87 15.73 51.82 26.32
N PRO A 88 16.68 52.75 26.50
CA PRO A 88 18.08 52.42 26.78
C PRO A 88 18.33 51.87 28.20
N ASN A 89 17.34 51.88 29.08
CA ASN A 89 17.40 51.36 30.45
C ASN A 89 16.55 50.11 30.68
N ASN A 90 15.80 49.69 29.66
CA ASN A 90 15.04 48.45 29.61
C ASN A 90 14.02 48.31 30.74
N ASP A 91 13.32 49.39 31.05
CA ASP A 91 12.31 49.44 32.11
C ASP A 91 10.86 49.43 31.57
N GLY A 92 10.70 49.34 30.24
CA GLY A 92 9.40 49.37 29.57
C GLY A 92 8.80 50.78 29.48
N TYR A 93 9.57 51.82 29.84
CA TYR A 93 9.20 53.23 29.70
C TYR A 93 10.15 53.93 28.73
N LEU A 94 9.59 54.79 27.90
CA LEU A 94 10.27 55.35 26.75
C LEU A 94 10.74 56.77 27.04
N LEU A 95 11.94 57.16 26.59
CA LEU A 95 12.47 58.52 26.78
C LEU A 95 11.92 59.50 25.74
N ALA A 96 11.42 60.67 26.17
CA ALA A 96 10.90 61.70 25.27
C ALA A 96 11.97 62.23 24.28
N GLY A 97 11.54 62.59 23.06
CA GLY A 97 12.40 63.01 21.96
C GLY A 97 13.03 64.40 22.12
N ASP A 98 12.64 65.17 23.15
CA ASP A 98 13.14 66.51 23.45
C ASP A 98 14.27 66.55 24.51
N PHE A 99 14.70 65.38 25.00
CA PHE A 99 15.69 65.22 26.08
C PHE A 99 15.32 65.94 27.40
N ARG A 100 14.05 66.26 27.64
CA ARG A 100 13.57 66.79 28.93
C ARG A 100 12.99 65.66 29.77
N PHE A 101 13.67 65.33 30.86
CA PHE A 101 13.36 64.25 31.81
C PHE A 101 12.00 64.33 32.54
N LEU A 102 11.07 65.22 32.13
CA LEU A 102 9.80 65.46 32.84
C LEU A 102 8.55 65.44 31.94
N SER A 103 8.65 65.14 30.64
CA SER A 103 7.52 64.72 29.80
C SER A 103 7.55 63.19 29.67
N GLN A 104 6.55 62.51 30.22
CA GLN A 104 6.25 61.11 29.87
C GLN A 104 5.69 61.14 28.44
N ALA A 105 6.05 60.33 27.44
CA ALA A 105 6.88 59.13 27.30
C ALA A 105 7.36 59.10 25.82
N GLY A 106 8.46 58.40 25.54
CA GLY A 106 9.10 58.28 24.21
C GLY A 106 8.27 57.70 23.06
N SER A 107 6.95 57.55 23.22
CA SER A 107 5.98 57.28 22.14
C SER A 107 6.17 58.18 20.91
N GLU A 108 6.75 59.37 21.06
CA GLU A 108 7.15 60.26 19.96
C GLU A 108 8.13 59.63 18.97
N LEU A 109 8.89 58.60 19.37
CA LEU A 109 9.89 57.91 18.56
C LEU A 109 9.52 56.44 18.27
N ASP A 110 8.31 56.02 18.63
CA ASP A 110 7.85 54.64 18.51
C ASP A 110 7.35 54.33 17.11
N ILE A 111 8.28 54.26 16.17
CA ILE A 111 7.97 54.05 14.78
C ILE A 111 9.02 53.15 14.12
N ALA A 112 8.52 52.20 13.35
CA ALA A 112 9.29 51.37 12.46
C ALA A 112 8.64 51.36 11.08
N LEU A 113 9.49 51.30 10.06
CA LEU A 113 9.15 51.09 8.67
C LEU A 113 9.66 49.72 8.24
N LEU A 114 8.75 48.92 7.71
CA LEU A 114 9.01 47.60 7.15
C LEU A 114 8.80 47.68 5.65
N SER A 115 9.89 47.58 4.88
CA SER A 115 9.81 47.56 3.42
C SER A 115 9.80 46.13 2.92
N MET A 116 8.84 45.81 2.06
CA MET A 116 8.71 44.51 1.42
C MET A 116 9.46 44.48 0.09
N ASP A 117 9.58 43.32 -0.53
CA ASP A 117 10.00 43.19 -1.94
C ASP A 117 8.80 43.18 -2.91
N THR A 118 7.59 43.16 -2.37
CA THR A 118 6.32 42.98 -3.08
C THR A 118 5.45 44.23 -2.93
N ASN A 119 4.81 44.68 -4.02
CA ASN A 119 3.86 45.80 -3.97
C ASN A 119 2.58 45.35 -3.27
N LEU A 120 2.44 45.70 -1.98
CA LEU A 120 1.27 45.37 -1.19
C LEU A 120 0.12 46.36 -1.45
N ALA A 121 0.41 47.63 -1.72
CA ALA A 121 -0.58 48.68 -1.91
C ALA A 121 -1.50 48.41 -3.11
N ASP A 122 -0.98 47.86 -4.22
CA ASP A 122 -1.79 47.49 -5.39
C ASP A 122 -2.85 46.43 -5.08
N THR A 123 -2.55 45.55 -4.12
CA THR A 123 -3.40 44.39 -3.79
C THR A 123 -4.37 44.72 -2.66
N TYR A 124 -3.85 45.33 -1.59
CA TYR A 124 -4.56 45.50 -0.33
C TYR A 124 -5.00 46.95 -0.07
N GLY A 125 -4.54 47.90 -0.90
CA GLY A 125 -4.70 49.33 -0.68
C GLY A 125 -3.63 49.89 0.28
N SER A 126 -3.60 51.21 0.41
CA SER A 126 -2.69 51.90 1.33
C SER A 126 -3.35 53.09 2.00
N PHE A 127 -2.79 53.49 3.14
CA PHE A 127 -3.18 54.70 3.84
C PHE A 127 -2.36 55.89 3.32
N GLY A 128 -3.04 57.01 3.09
CA GLY A 128 -2.38 58.31 3.05
C GLY A 128 -1.85 58.70 4.43
N ILE A 129 -0.94 59.68 4.48
CA ILE A 129 -0.44 60.24 5.74
C ILE A 129 -0.85 61.72 5.82
N ASP A 130 -1.56 62.10 6.87
CA ASP A 130 -1.83 63.51 7.17
C ASP A 130 -0.71 64.10 8.02
N TRP A 131 0.25 64.75 7.36
CA TRP A 131 1.38 65.40 8.00
C TRP A 131 1.02 66.60 8.87
N ASN A 132 -0.20 67.15 8.76
CA ASN A 132 -0.56 68.41 9.43
C ASN A 132 -1.77 68.24 10.36
N PHE A 133 -2.08 67.01 10.77
CA PHE A 133 -3.22 66.73 11.64
C PHE A 133 -3.09 67.48 12.98
N SER A 134 -4.10 68.31 13.30
CA SER A 134 -4.13 69.08 14.55
C SER A 134 -5.03 68.45 15.61
N SER A 135 -6.27 68.14 15.25
CA SER A 135 -7.25 67.48 16.11
C SER A 135 -8.51 67.14 15.31
N GLY A 136 -9.26 66.13 15.74
CA GLY A 136 -10.47 65.69 15.04
C GLY A 136 -10.99 64.35 15.50
N ALA A 137 -12.14 63.97 14.94
CA ALA A 137 -12.66 62.61 15.04
C ALA A 137 -11.76 61.66 14.24
N VAL A 138 -11.50 60.49 14.82
CA VAL A 138 -10.61 59.47 14.27
C VAL A 138 -11.14 58.08 14.53
N GLU A 139 -10.57 57.12 13.82
CA GLU A 139 -10.88 55.70 13.82
C GLU A 139 -9.59 54.92 14.08
N VAL A 140 -9.71 53.72 14.63
CA VAL A 140 -8.60 52.78 14.81
C VAL A 140 -9.04 51.41 14.32
N ILE A 141 -8.15 50.72 13.59
CA ILE A 141 -8.28 49.31 13.27
C ILE A 141 -7.02 48.61 13.75
N GLY A 142 -7.16 47.45 14.40
CA GLY A 142 -6.02 46.61 14.75
C GLY A 142 -6.41 45.23 15.26
N HIS A 143 -5.39 44.47 15.68
CA HIS A 143 -5.53 43.06 16.09
C HIS A 143 -5.22 42.87 17.58
N PRO A 144 -6.07 43.36 18.49
CA PRO A 144 -5.87 43.20 19.92
C PRO A 144 -5.96 41.74 20.36
N GLY A 145 -4.95 41.28 21.11
CA GLY A 145 -4.92 39.90 21.64
C GLY A 145 -6.08 39.59 22.59
N GLY A 146 -6.63 40.60 23.27
CA GLY A 146 -7.80 40.46 24.14
C GLY A 146 -9.08 40.04 23.41
N TYR A 147 -9.13 40.21 22.08
CA TYR A 147 -10.22 39.79 21.21
C TYR A 147 -9.80 38.65 20.28
N GLY A 148 -8.80 37.85 20.67
CA GLY A 148 -8.36 36.71 19.87
C GLY A 148 -7.68 37.10 18.56
N THR A 149 -7.10 38.31 18.47
CA THR A 149 -6.46 38.86 17.26
C THR A 149 -7.39 39.13 16.08
N GLN A 150 -8.71 39.12 16.32
CA GLN A 150 -9.70 39.55 15.34
C GLN A 150 -9.46 41.01 14.88
N PRO A 151 -9.82 41.37 13.64
CA PRO A 151 -9.76 42.74 13.14
C PRO A 151 -10.81 43.61 13.85
N MET A 152 -10.37 44.40 14.83
CA MET A 152 -11.25 45.23 15.66
C MET A 152 -11.20 46.69 15.24
N TYR A 153 -12.38 47.32 15.20
CA TYR A 153 -12.57 48.73 14.91
C TYR A 153 -13.12 49.48 16.13
N ASP A 154 -12.64 50.70 16.37
CA ASP A 154 -13.29 51.67 17.26
C ASP A 154 -13.13 53.12 16.73
N SER A 155 -13.92 54.05 17.26
CA SER A 155 -13.89 55.46 16.84
C SER A 155 -13.91 56.41 18.03
N GLY A 156 -13.15 57.49 17.95
CA GLY A 156 -13.03 58.47 19.04
C GLY A 156 -12.47 59.80 18.56
N PHE A 157 -11.66 60.43 19.39
CA PHE A 157 -11.11 61.77 19.11
C PHE A 157 -9.62 61.82 19.41
N ALA A 158 -8.87 62.45 18.52
CA ALA A 158 -7.43 62.66 18.64
C ALA A 158 -7.08 64.15 18.64
N SER A 159 -6.04 64.52 19.38
CA SER A 159 -5.48 65.87 19.40
C SER A 159 -3.97 65.84 19.46
N LYS A 160 -3.31 66.58 18.58
CA LYS A 160 -1.86 66.72 18.57
C LYS A 160 -1.39 67.62 19.71
N ASN A 161 -0.37 67.19 20.44
CA ASN A 161 0.42 68.05 21.31
C ASN A 161 1.59 68.62 20.50
N ILE A 162 1.60 69.94 20.29
CA ILE A 162 2.63 70.62 19.49
C ILE A 162 3.97 70.82 20.21
N VAL A 163 3.99 70.69 21.54
CA VAL A 163 5.21 70.89 22.35
C VAL A 163 6.06 69.63 22.33
N ASP A 164 5.41 68.49 22.53
CA ASP A 164 6.04 67.19 22.69
C ASP A 164 5.91 66.34 21.41
N ASN A 165 5.05 66.70 20.46
CA ASN A 165 4.93 66.01 19.16
C ASN A 165 4.48 64.53 19.27
N PHE A 166 3.51 64.28 20.14
CA PHE A 166 2.68 63.07 20.16
C PHE A 166 1.20 63.41 19.90
N ILE A 167 0.38 62.40 19.65
CA ILE A 167 -1.09 62.55 19.56
C ILE A 167 -1.75 61.91 20.77
N SER A 168 -2.57 62.68 21.50
CA SER A 168 -3.42 62.16 22.55
C SER A 168 -4.74 61.68 21.98
N ILE A 169 -5.28 60.62 22.57
CA ILE A 169 -6.57 60.05 22.20
C ILE A 169 -7.57 60.10 23.35
N SER A 170 -8.85 60.14 23.01
CA SER A 170 -9.95 60.04 23.95
C SER A 170 -11.11 59.29 23.31
N ASN A 171 -11.81 58.48 24.11
CA ASN A 171 -12.90 57.62 23.65
C ASN A 171 -12.49 56.62 22.55
N LEU A 172 -11.23 56.18 22.55
CA LEU A 172 -10.76 55.03 21.77
C LEU A 172 -10.33 53.94 22.74
N GLU A 173 -10.78 52.72 22.49
CA GLU A 173 -10.32 51.55 23.21
C GLU A 173 -9.04 50.97 22.57
N ILE A 174 -7.91 51.12 23.26
CA ILE A 174 -6.62 50.58 22.84
C ILE A 174 -6.17 49.48 23.80
N ASN A 175 -6.08 48.28 23.25
CA ASN A 175 -5.62 47.07 23.95
C ASN A 175 -4.28 46.54 23.39
N PRO A 176 -3.49 45.76 24.17
CA PRO A 176 -2.31 45.07 23.67
C PRO A 176 -2.60 44.26 22.39
N GLY A 177 -1.72 44.38 21.39
CA GLY A 177 -1.92 43.87 20.03
C GLY A 177 -2.29 44.97 19.02
N ASN A 178 -2.94 46.06 19.45
CA ASN A 178 -3.12 47.24 18.59
C ASN A 178 -1.82 48.01 18.33
N SER A 179 -0.77 47.75 19.12
CA SER A 179 0.54 48.37 18.97
C SER A 179 1.01 48.37 17.52
N GLY A 180 1.30 49.55 16.98
CA GLY A 180 1.70 49.76 15.60
C GLY A 180 0.57 49.98 14.59
N GLY A 181 -0.68 49.78 15.00
CA GLY A 181 -1.84 50.00 14.14
C GLY A 181 -2.12 51.47 13.81
N PRO A 182 -2.88 51.73 12.73
CA PRO A 182 -3.20 53.08 12.31
C PRO A 182 -4.29 53.68 13.19
N VAL A 183 -4.09 54.95 13.57
CA VAL A 183 -5.21 55.84 13.90
C VAL A 183 -5.38 56.80 12.74
N PHE A 184 -6.59 56.90 12.20
CA PHE A 184 -6.84 57.55 10.92
C PHE A 184 -8.18 58.27 10.88
N TYR A 185 -8.43 59.03 9.82
CA TYR A 185 -9.77 59.45 9.44
C TYR A 185 -10.01 59.11 7.97
N GLN A 186 -11.28 59.02 7.59
CA GLN A 186 -11.69 58.83 6.21
C GLN A 186 -12.58 59.99 5.75
N ASP A 187 -12.31 60.50 4.54
CA ASP A 187 -13.17 61.47 3.87
C ASP A 187 -13.38 61.09 2.38
N SER A 188 -14.00 61.99 1.60
CA SER A 188 -14.28 61.73 0.19
C SER A 188 -13.04 61.55 -0.70
N THR A 189 -11.85 61.88 -0.19
CA THR A 189 -10.58 61.84 -0.94
C THR A 189 -9.72 60.63 -0.60
N GLY A 190 -9.98 59.95 0.52
CA GLY A 190 -9.25 58.75 0.92
C GLY A 190 -9.24 58.51 2.42
N VAL A 191 -8.40 57.58 2.84
CA VAL A 191 -8.15 57.21 4.24
C VAL A 191 -6.76 57.69 4.61
N TYR A 192 -6.66 58.48 5.68
CA TYR A 192 -5.42 59.14 6.07
C TYR A 192 -5.07 58.81 7.51
N ALA A 193 -3.95 58.12 7.69
CA ALA A 193 -3.36 57.89 9.00
C ALA A 193 -2.84 59.23 9.57
N VAL A 194 -3.13 59.45 10.85
CA VAL A 194 -2.70 60.62 11.62
C VAL A 194 -1.63 60.26 12.65
N GLY A 195 -1.62 59.01 13.13
CA GLY A 195 -0.61 58.52 14.05
C GLY A 195 -0.58 56.99 14.15
N ILE A 196 0.43 56.49 14.85
CA ILE A 196 0.68 55.06 15.08
C ILE A 196 0.41 54.75 16.54
N VAL A 197 -0.36 53.69 16.82
CA VAL A 197 -0.61 53.24 18.20
C VAL A 197 0.70 52.85 18.86
N SER A 198 1.13 53.63 19.86
CA SER A 198 2.34 53.34 20.65
C SER A 198 1.98 52.82 22.04
N THR A 199 1.08 53.53 22.74
CA THR A 199 0.61 53.15 24.08
C THR A 199 -0.91 53.21 24.15
N GLY A 200 -1.49 52.81 25.29
CA GLY A 200 -2.93 52.87 25.50
C GLY A 200 -3.56 54.27 25.50
N SER A 201 -2.77 55.36 25.49
CA SER A 201 -3.31 56.74 25.54
C SER A 201 -2.60 57.75 24.63
N TRP A 202 -1.43 57.38 24.08
CA TRP A 202 -0.59 58.27 23.28
C TRP A 202 -0.06 57.55 22.05
N LEU A 203 -0.16 58.22 20.90
CA LEU A 203 0.27 57.74 19.59
C LEU A 203 1.51 58.49 19.12
N THR A 204 2.32 57.82 18.31
CA THR A 204 3.43 58.44 17.58
C THR A 204 2.88 59.41 16.54
N ALA A 205 3.24 60.70 16.61
CA ALA A 205 2.87 61.66 15.58
C ALA A 205 3.83 61.55 14.39
N MET A 206 3.30 61.24 13.20
CA MET A 206 4.13 61.01 12.01
C MET A 206 4.83 62.29 11.51
N GLU A 207 4.29 63.49 11.77
CA GLU A 207 4.90 64.77 11.34
C GLU A 207 6.35 64.94 11.81
N GLY A 208 6.68 64.55 13.05
CA GLY A 208 8.05 64.67 13.56
C GLY A 208 9.08 63.81 12.81
N HIS A 209 8.57 62.81 12.10
CA HIS A 209 9.35 61.85 11.35
C HIS A 209 9.34 62.13 9.85
N ARG A 210 8.65 63.19 9.41
CA ARG A 210 8.37 63.46 7.99
C ARG A 210 9.62 63.41 7.11
N TYR A 211 10.71 64.06 7.50
CA TYR A 211 11.93 64.05 6.71
C TYR A 211 12.53 62.65 6.57
N TRP A 212 12.53 61.85 7.65
CA TRP A 212 13.00 60.48 7.59
C TRP A 212 12.03 59.60 6.79
N LEU A 213 10.72 59.66 7.07
CA LEU A 213 9.70 58.86 6.40
C LEU A 213 9.60 59.16 4.91
N GLU A 214 9.52 60.43 4.48
CA GLU A 214 9.48 60.76 3.05
C GLU A 214 10.73 60.27 2.31
N ASN A 215 11.91 60.30 2.94
CA ASN A 215 13.12 59.74 2.37
C ASN A 215 13.13 58.21 2.41
N ALA A 216 12.68 57.59 3.49
CA ALA A 216 12.66 56.14 3.65
C ALA A 216 11.69 55.51 2.65
N LEU A 217 10.46 56.01 2.59
CA LEU A 217 9.40 55.67 1.64
C LEU A 217 9.77 55.95 0.18
N SER A 218 10.74 56.83 -0.11
CA SER A 218 11.20 57.06 -1.49
C SER A 218 12.51 56.36 -1.84
N SER A 219 13.30 55.98 -0.84
CA SER A 219 14.61 55.33 -1.01
C SER A 219 14.49 53.85 -1.40
N ASN A 220 13.40 53.21 -1.03
CA ASN A 220 13.01 51.86 -1.39
C ASN A 220 12.18 51.81 -2.70
N ASP A 221 11.47 52.91 -3.02
CA ASP A 221 10.71 53.10 -4.27
C ASP A 221 11.62 53.35 -5.50
N LEU A 222 12.89 53.71 -5.31
CA LEU A 222 13.82 54.10 -6.38
C LEU A 222 14.70 52.97 -6.95
N ASN A 223 14.45 51.70 -6.63
CA ASN A 223 15.27 50.58 -7.12
C ASN A 223 14.48 49.43 -7.75
N GLN A 224 13.54 49.71 -8.65
CA GLN A 224 13.10 48.71 -9.64
C GLN A 224 14.22 48.27 -10.63
N THR A 225 15.47 48.70 -10.47
CA THR A 225 16.61 48.20 -11.26
C THR A 225 17.66 47.43 -10.45
N ASN A 226 17.56 47.36 -9.12
CA ASN A 226 18.57 46.68 -8.27
C ASN A 226 17.99 45.82 -7.12
N VAL A 227 16.67 45.62 -7.05
CA VAL A 227 16.16 44.40 -6.41
C VAL A 227 16.71 43.24 -7.23
N PRO A 228 17.31 42.20 -6.64
CA PRO A 228 17.71 40.98 -7.33
C PRO A 228 16.53 40.43 -8.15
N SER A 229 16.48 40.80 -9.43
CA SER A 229 15.38 40.44 -10.31
C SER A 229 15.73 39.08 -10.88
N HIS A 230 15.27 38.04 -10.21
CA HIS A 230 15.45 36.68 -10.69
C HIS A 230 14.37 36.37 -11.70
N SER A 231 14.75 35.92 -12.89
CA SER A 231 13.85 35.17 -13.76
C SER A 231 14.35 33.74 -13.80
N VAL A 232 13.46 32.80 -13.53
CA VAL A 232 13.75 31.37 -13.58
C VAL A 232 13.09 30.81 -14.83
N ARG A 233 13.87 30.09 -15.64
CA ARG A 233 13.38 29.44 -16.84
C ARG A 233 13.85 27.98 -16.85
N ALA A 234 12.90 27.06 -16.92
CA ALA A 234 13.15 25.67 -17.28
C ALA A 234 13.80 25.56 -18.68
N LEU A 235 14.89 24.82 -18.79
CA LEU A 235 15.57 24.58 -20.08
C LEU A 235 14.96 23.40 -20.84
N GLN A 236 14.23 22.54 -20.14
CA GLN A 236 13.44 21.43 -20.69
C GLN A 236 11.98 21.57 -20.24
N ASN A 237 11.02 20.98 -20.97
CA ASN A 237 9.61 20.92 -20.52
C ASN A 237 9.36 19.71 -19.63
N SER A 238 10.08 18.62 -19.88
CA SER A 238 10.08 17.39 -19.09
C SER A 238 11.44 16.73 -19.14
N VAL A 239 11.72 15.91 -18.13
CA VAL A 239 12.87 15.00 -18.06
C VAL A 239 12.39 13.65 -17.53
N ASN A 240 13.17 12.60 -17.78
CA ASN A 240 12.95 11.30 -17.15
C ASN A 240 13.75 11.21 -15.84
N GLU A 241 13.35 10.32 -14.93
CA GLU A 241 14.19 9.91 -13.80
C GLU A 241 15.59 9.46 -14.25
N GLY A 242 16.58 9.65 -13.39
CA GLY A 242 17.99 9.46 -13.75
C GLY A 242 18.62 10.55 -14.61
N GLU A 243 17.82 11.42 -15.25
CA GLU A 243 18.32 12.55 -16.02
C GLU A 243 18.56 13.79 -15.13
N THR A 244 19.03 14.87 -15.75
CA THR A 244 19.29 16.14 -15.09
C THR A 244 18.30 17.21 -15.54
N ALA A 245 17.47 17.68 -14.61
CA ALA A 245 16.59 18.82 -14.80
C ALA A 245 17.40 20.12 -14.69
N SER A 246 17.41 20.93 -15.75
CA SER A 246 18.23 22.14 -15.81
C SER A 246 17.39 23.40 -15.86
N PHE A 247 17.71 24.37 -15.00
CA PHE A 247 17.08 25.68 -14.95
C PHE A 247 18.10 26.77 -15.18
N GLN A 248 17.75 27.77 -15.99
CA GLN A 248 18.51 28.99 -16.12
C GLN A 248 17.87 30.09 -15.27
N VAL A 249 18.68 30.69 -14.42
CA VAL A 249 18.32 31.85 -13.61
C VAL A 249 19.05 33.05 -14.18
N SER A 250 18.32 34.08 -14.62
CA SER A 250 18.91 35.38 -14.97
C SER A 250 18.68 36.36 -13.83
N THR A 251 19.71 37.09 -13.44
CA THR A 251 19.67 38.04 -12.32
C THR A 251 20.49 39.30 -12.63
N ASN A 252 20.18 40.40 -11.97
CA ASN A 252 20.96 41.64 -12.01
C ASN A 252 22.05 41.70 -10.91
N LEU A 253 22.25 40.61 -10.16
CA LEU A 253 23.36 40.47 -9.22
C LEU A 253 24.73 40.46 -9.95
N PRO A 254 25.81 41.01 -9.35
CA PRO A 254 27.15 40.94 -9.92
C PRO A 254 27.65 39.50 -10.13
N ALA A 255 28.46 39.30 -11.17
CA ALA A 255 29.14 38.02 -11.38
C ALA A 255 29.97 37.62 -10.15
N GLY A 256 29.82 36.37 -9.72
CA GLY A 256 30.42 35.82 -8.49
C GLY A 256 29.56 35.96 -7.24
N SER A 257 28.42 36.64 -7.28
CA SER A 257 27.44 36.64 -6.18
C SER A 257 26.82 35.25 -6.00
N ILE A 258 26.53 34.89 -4.75
CA ILE A 258 25.84 33.64 -4.37
C ILE A 258 24.38 33.96 -4.06
N PHE A 259 23.45 33.12 -4.50
CA PHE A 259 22.04 33.18 -4.12
C PHE A 259 21.51 31.78 -3.78
N ASP A 260 20.51 31.73 -2.90
CA ASP A 260 19.84 30.49 -2.49
C ASP A 260 18.69 30.14 -3.44
N TYR A 261 18.41 28.84 -3.57
CA TYR A 261 17.24 28.32 -4.26
C TYR A 261 16.59 27.20 -3.43
N SER A 262 15.29 26.99 -3.64
CA SER A 262 14.55 25.86 -3.09
C SER A 262 13.87 25.05 -4.19
N ILE A 263 13.69 23.77 -3.91
CA ILE A 263 13.03 22.78 -4.74
C ILE A 263 11.76 22.33 -4.00
N SER A 264 10.66 22.16 -4.74
CA SER A 264 9.43 21.59 -4.21
C SER A 264 8.69 20.77 -5.27
N GLY A 265 7.80 19.89 -4.83
CA GLY A 265 7.03 19.00 -5.72
C GLY A 265 7.71 17.67 -6.07
N LEU A 266 8.88 17.41 -5.48
CA LEU A 266 9.55 16.10 -5.38
C LEU A 266 9.84 15.81 -3.90
N GLN A 267 10.08 14.54 -3.56
CA GLN A 267 10.67 14.14 -2.29
C GLN A 267 12.19 14.37 -2.28
N VAL A 268 12.78 14.33 -1.08
CA VAL A 268 14.23 14.52 -0.94
C VAL A 268 15.02 13.30 -1.45
N ASP A 269 14.39 12.13 -1.40
CA ASP A 269 14.97 10.85 -1.81
C ASP A 269 15.08 10.71 -3.34
N ASP A 270 14.39 11.54 -4.13
CA ASP A 270 14.37 11.48 -5.59
C ASP A 270 15.52 12.30 -6.21
N ILE A 271 16.30 12.98 -5.36
CA ILE A 271 17.35 13.90 -5.76
C ILE A 271 18.70 13.37 -5.28
N LEU A 272 19.66 13.24 -6.19
CA LEU A 272 20.99 12.68 -5.88
C LEU A 272 21.74 13.45 -4.76
N SER A 273 21.46 14.74 -4.60
CA SER A 273 22.04 15.56 -3.53
C SER A 273 21.41 15.36 -2.15
N ASN A 274 20.28 14.67 -2.06
CA ASN A 274 19.48 14.47 -0.85
C ASN A 274 19.21 15.81 -0.11
N SER A 275 18.84 16.84 -0.88
CA SER A 275 18.56 18.19 -0.36
C SER A 275 17.61 18.95 -1.28
N LEU A 276 16.57 19.55 -0.69
CA LEU A 276 15.60 20.42 -1.38
C LEU A 276 16.00 21.90 -1.41
N VAL A 277 17.19 22.24 -0.90
CA VAL A 277 17.74 23.59 -0.93
C VAL A 277 19.17 23.58 -1.43
N GLY A 278 19.59 24.68 -2.05
CA GLY A 278 20.98 24.81 -2.50
C GLY A 278 21.36 26.25 -2.81
N GLN A 279 22.63 26.41 -3.21
CA GLN A 279 23.23 27.69 -3.54
C GLN A 279 23.78 27.67 -4.96
N SER A 280 23.69 28.82 -5.63
CA SER A 280 24.22 28.97 -6.98
C SER A 280 25.00 30.28 -7.12
N VAL A 281 25.95 30.30 -8.06
CA VAL A 281 26.85 31.45 -8.29
C VAL A 281 26.52 32.09 -9.62
N VAL A 282 26.38 33.41 -9.62
CA VAL A 282 26.10 34.19 -10.84
C VAL A 282 27.33 34.17 -11.76
N GLY A 283 27.14 33.75 -13.00
CA GLY A 283 28.16 33.74 -14.05
C GLY A 283 28.50 35.15 -14.57
N SER A 284 29.55 35.23 -15.38
CA SER A 284 30.03 36.49 -15.97
C SER A 284 29.03 37.15 -16.94
N ASP A 285 28.02 36.41 -17.39
CA ASP A 285 26.95 36.88 -18.28
C ASP A 285 25.67 37.29 -17.53
N GLY A 286 25.68 37.28 -16.19
CA GLY A 286 24.51 37.60 -15.36
C GLY A 286 23.52 36.44 -15.22
N THR A 287 23.90 35.23 -15.64
CA THR A 287 23.06 34.04 -15.50
C THR A 287 23.71 32.98 -14.63
N SER A 288 22.91 32.08 -14.06
CA SER A 288 23.38 30.83 -13.48
C SER A 288 22.55 29.67 -14.03
N THR A 289 23.18 28.51 -14.20
CA THR A 289 22.48 27.27 -14.53
C THR A 289 22.47 26.37 -13.29
N ILE A 290 21.28 25.99 -12.84
CA ILE A 290 21.08 25.06 -11.74
C ILE A 290 20.70 23.72 -12.35
N ASN A 291 21.49 22.70 -12.04
CA ASN A 291 21.31 21.33 -12.50
C ASN A 291 20.87 20.48 -11.31
N ILE A 292 19.68 19.91 -11.39
CA ILE A 292 19.16 18.96 -10.41
C ILE A 292 19.28 17.57 -11.02
N SER A 293 20.19 16.76 -10.49
CA SER A 293 20.35 15.36 -10.91
C SER A 293 19.33 14.51 -10.16
N LEU A 294 18.40 13.93 -10.91
CA LEU A 294 17.36 13.06 -10.39
C LEU A 294 17.91 11.66 -10.22
N LEU A 295 17.46 10.97 -9.18
CA LEU A 295 17.74 9.56 -9.02
C LEU A 295 16.90 8.77 -10.02
N ASN A 296 17.48 7.68 -10.51
CA ASN A 296 16.72 6.65 -11.21
C ASN A 296 16.45 5.56 -10.20
N ASP A 297 15.47 5.79 -9.34
CA ASP A 297 15.01 4.75 -8.44
C ASP A 297 13.91 3.92 -9.12
N ASN A 298 13.36 2.98 -8.37
CA ASN A 298 12.37 2.05 -8.91
C ASN A 298 11.01 2.22 -8.22
N LYS A 299 10.75 3.38 -7.59
CA LYS A 299 9.46 3.66 -6.96
C LYS A 299 8.50 4.23 -8.00
N THR A 300 7.29 3.66 -8.07
CA THR A 300 6.23 4.21 -8.91
C THR A 300 5.49 5.30 -8.18
N GLU A 301 5.88 6.54 -8.43
CA GLU A 301 5.32 7.76 -7.82
C GLU A 301 4.42 8.53 -8.80
N GLY A 302 4.43 8.14 -10.08
CA GLY A 302 3.72 8.80 -11.17
C GLY A 302 4.45 10.05 -11.66
N THR A 303 3.93 10.71 -12.70
CA THR A 303 4.55 11.95 -13.20
C THR A 303 4.44 13.07 -12.17
N GLU A 304 5.59 13.58 -11.73
CA GLU A 304 5.69 14.64 -10.73
C GLU A 304 6.08 15.99 -11.35
N GLN A 305 5.95 17.08 -10.58
CA GLN A 305 6.30 18.42 -11.03
C GLN A 305 7.39 19.03 -10.14
N LEU A 306 8.63 19.02 -10.64
CA LEU A 306 9.77 19.67 -10.00
C LEU A 306 9.66 21.19 -10.16
N ASN A 307 9.47 21.90 -9.06
CA ASN A 307 9.43 23.36 -9.01
C ASN A 307 10.74 23.90 -8.42
N LEU A 308 11.45 24.73 -9.18
CA LEU A 308 12.60 25.49 -8.69
C LEU A 308 12.17 26.92 -8.38
N THR A 309 12.39 27.36 -7.14
CA THR A 309 12.06 28.71 -6.68
C THR A 309 13.31 29.48 -6.29
N VAL A 310 13.45 30.69 -6.83
CA VAL A 310 14.49 31.65 -6.47
C VAL A 310 13.83 32.99 -6.19
N ASN A 311 13.95 33.48 -4.96
CA ASN A 311 13.38 34.77 -4.54
C ASN A 311 11.91 34.94 -4.95
N ASN A 312 11.07 33.95 -4.63
CA ASN A 312 9.63 33.86 -4.95
C ASN A 312 9.27 33.77 -6.45
N VAL A 313 10.25 33.58 -7.35
CA VAL A 313 10.00 33.28 -8.76
C VAL A 313 10.21 31.80 -9.00
N THR A 314 9.17 31.13 -9.48
CA THR A 314 9.15 29.68 -9.68
C THR A 314 9.08 29.33 -11.17
N SER A 315 9.83 28.30 -11.56
CA SER A 315 9.67 27.61 -12.85
C SER A 315 9.64 26.11 -12.60
N SER A 316 9.03 25.36 -13.53
CA SER A 316 8.71 23.96 -13.32
C SER A 316 9.13 23.10 -14.49
N ILE A 317 9.53 21.85 -14.19
CA ILE A 317 9.79 20.78 -15.15
C ILE A 317 8.98 19.57 -14.72
N LEU A 318 8.32 18.90 -15.67
CA LEU A 318 7.68 17.61 -15.40
C LEU A 318 8.75 16.53 -15.30
N VAL A 319 8.71 15.73 -14.23
CA VAL A 319 9.56 14.55 -14.07
C VAL A 319 8.70 13.34 -14.41
N ASN A 320 9.06 12.67 -15.51
CA ASN A 320 8.39 11.44 -15.89
C ASN A 320 8.99 10.30 -15.09
N ASP A 321 8.14 9.69 -14.27
CA ASP A 321 8.36 8.38 -13.69
C ASP A 321 8.69 7.38 -14.82
N THR A 322 9.87 6.78 -14.72
CA THR A 322 10.36 5.75 -15.65
C THR A 322 10.19 4.36 -15.09
N SER A 323 9.81 4.24 -13.82
CA SER A 323 9.41 2.98 -13.24
C SER A 323 8.07 2.52 -13.84
N TYR A 324 7.85 1.21 -13.79
CA TYR A 324 6.65 0.60 -14.35
C TYR A 324 5.64 0.33 -13.24
N ALA A 325 4.40 0.80 -13.43
CA ALA A 325 3.30 0.44 -12.54
C ALA A 325 3.11 -1.08 -12.49
N ILE A 326 3.20 -1.65 -11.28
CA ILE A 326 3.11 -3.09 -11.06
C ILE A 326 1.66 -3.55 -11.31
N ASN A 327 1.48 -4.41 -12.31
CA ASN A 327 0.26 -5.23 -12.39
C ASN A 327 0.51 -6.54 -11.66
N TYR A 328 0.01 -6.65 -10.42
CA TYR A 328 0.16 -7.85 -9.61
C TYR A 328 -0.48 -9.10 -10.25
N GLU A 329 -1.40 -8.95 -11.20
CA GLU A 329 -1.95 -10.09 -11.96
C GLU A 329 -0.92 -10.79 -12.85
N ASN A 330 0.13 -10.07 -13.24
CA ASN A 330 1.22 -10.62 -14.05
C ASN A 330 2.23 -11.40 -13.21
N ILE A 331 2.08 -11.41 -11.88
CA ILE A 331 2.88 -12.19 -10.94
C ILE A 331 2.17 -13.51 -10.67
N ARG A 332 2.89 -14.62 -10.82
CA ARG A 332 2.47 -15.96 -10.40
C ARG A 332 3.55 -16.60 -9.55
N PHE A 333 3.15 -17.40 -8.59
CA PHE A 333 4.04 -18.15 -7.73
C PHE A 333 3.95 -19.64 -8.05
N GLU A 334 5.07 -20.35 -7.95
CA GLU A 334 5.08 -21.81 -7.91
C GLU A 334 6.10 -22.27 -6.88
N LEU A 335 5.64 -23.12 -5.96
CA LEU A 335 6.51 -23.83 -5.05
C LEU A 335 6.81 -25.21 -5.66
N THR A 336 8.07 -25.44 -5.98
CA THR A 336 8.56 -26.74 -6.44
C THR A 336 9.42 -27.37 -5.35
N PRO A 337 9.12 -28.59 -4.88
CA PRO A 337 10.03 -29.31 -4.00
C PRO A 337 11.37 -29.55 -4.70
N GLY A 338 12.47 -29.21 -4.03
CA GLY A 338 13.78 -29.40 -4.60
C GLY A 338 14.21 -30.86 -4.66
N GLN A 339 14.81 -31.25 -5.78
CA GLN A 339 15.37 -32.59 -5.93
C GLN A 339 16.49 -32.79 -4.90
N THR A 340 16.32 -33.80 -4.05
CA THR A 340 17.27 -34.20 -3.00
C THR A 340 18.58 -34.68 -3.63
N GLN A 341 19.54 -33.78 -3.83
CA GLN A 341 20.90 -34.20 -4.14
C GLN A 341 21.65 -34.52 -2.84
N ASN A 342 21.26 -35.61 -2.15
CA ASN A 342 21.99 -36.26 -1.04
C ASN A 342 22.84 -35.30 -0.16
N SER A 343 22.26 -34.22 0.37
CA SER A 343 22.93 -33.42 1.40
C SER A 343 22.38 -33.82 2.78
N PRO A 344 23.22 -33.84 3.83
CA PRO A 344 22.77 -34.00 5.21
C PRO A 344 21.94 -32.82 5.76
N GLU A 345 21.62 -31.82 4.93
CA GLU A 345 21.16 -30.47 5.33
C GLU A 345 19.67 -30.24 5.02
N GLY A 346 18.89 -31.29 4.72
CA GLY A 346 17.44 -31.20 4.51
C GLY A 346 16.99 -31.09 3.03
N ARG A 347 15.67 -31.05 2.81
CA ARG A 347 15.04 -30.78 1.51
C ARG A 347 14.91 -29.27 1.33
N TRP A 348 15.29 -28.79 0.14
CA TRP A 348 15.13 -27.40 -0.25
C TRP A 348 13.76 -27.22 -0.91
N TYR A 349 13.10 -26.09 -0.68
CA TYR A 349 11.98 -25.66 -1.52
C TYR A 349 12.47 -24.62 -2.52
N PHE A 350 11.95 -24.68 -3.74
CA PHE A 350 12.14 -23.64 -4.75
C PHE A 350 10.84 -22.85 -4.84
N CYS A 351 10.87 -21.54 -4.57
CA CYS A 351 9.73 -20.65 -4.81
C CYS A 351 9.98 -19.80 -6.05
N SER A 352 9.53 -20.30 -7.19
CA SER A 352 9.60 -19.59 -8.47
C SER A 352 8.57 -18.46 -8.52
N ILE A 353 9.01 -17.24 -8.81
CA ILE A 353 8.13 -16.09 -9.06
C ILE A 353 8.17 -15.78 -10.56
N TYR A 354 7.07 -16.06 -11.24
CA TYR A 354 6.91 -15.73 -12.65
C TYR A 354 6.37 -14.32 -12.79
N TYR A 355 7.01 -13.54 -13.64
CA TYR A 355 6.58 -12.19 -13.96
C TYR A 355 6.50 -11.98 -15.47
N SER A 356 5.31 -11.59 -15.94
CA SER A 356 5.01 -11.39 -17.37
C SER A 356 4.84 -9.91 -17.77
N GLY A 357 5.34 -8.98 -16.95
CA GLY A 357 5.28 -7.54 -17.22
C GLY A 357 6.60 -6.93 -17.73
N GLU A 358 6.77 -5.64 -17.49
CA GLU A 358 7.88 -4.83 -18.00
C GLU A 358 9.17 -5.04 -17.20
N SER A 359 10.32 -5.08 -17.89
CA SER A 359 11.60 -5.36 -17.23
C SER A 359 11.95 -4.32 -16.17
N ASP A 360 12.77 -4.72 -15.21
CA ASP A 360 13.27 -3.86 -14.14
C ASP A 360 12.19 -3.36 -13.15
N THR A 361 11.00 -3.98 -13.16
CA THR A 361 9.93 -3.69 -12.21
C THR A 361 10.32 -4.10 -10.80
N VAL A 362 10.28 -3.20 -9.83
CA VAL A 362 10.55 -3.54 -8.42
C VAL A 362 9.26 -3.75 -7.64
N VAL A 363 9.19 -4.83 -6.86
CA VAL A 363 8.04 -5.18 -6.03
C VAL A 363 8.44 -5.34 -4.58
N ASP A 364 7.60 -4.89 -3.64
CA ASP A 364 7.80 -5.17 -2.21
C ASP A 364 7.44 -6.63 -1.92
N TYR A 365 8.26 -7.30 -1.11
CA TYR A 365 7.94 -8.62 -0.57
C TYR A 365 7.97 -8.62 0.96
N SER A 366 7.17 -9.50 1.56
CA SER A 366 7.28 -9.86 2.97
C SER A 366 7.18 -11.36 3.16
N ILE A 367 8.01 -11.90 4.05
CA ILE A 367 8.03 -13.31 4.45
C ILE A 367 7.61 -13.37 5.92
N SER A 368 6.63 -14.20 6.22
CA SER A 368 6.12 -14.41 7.57
C SER A 368 6.14 -15.88 7.96
N GLY A 369 5.93 -16.20 9.24
CA GLY A 369 5.91 -17.58 9.74
C GLY A 369 7.28 -18.19 10.02
N LEU A 370 8.36 -17.58 9.54
CA LEU A 370 9.74 -17.98 9.81
C LEU A 370 10.46 -17.04 10.79
N SER A 371 11.34 -17.60 11.59
CA SER A 371 12.23 -16.90 12.53
C SER A 371 13.57 -16.56 11.86
N PRO A 372 14.22 -15.43 12.22
CA PRO A 372 15.58 -15.12 11.76
C PRO A 372 16.66 -16.17 12.08
N GLN A 373 16.37 -17.16 12.93
CA GLN A 373 17.29 -18.20 13.38
C GLN A 373 17.24 -19.45 12.49
N ASP A 374 16.14 -19.65 11.77
CA ASP A 374 15.90 -20.76 10.83
C ASP A 374 16.75 -20.60 9.56
N PHE A 375 17.37 -19.42 9.38
CA PHE A 375 18.29 -19.11 8.29
C PHE A 375 19.75 -19.44 8.66
N GLN A 376 20.10 -20.73 8.72
CA GLN A 376 21.52 -21.13 8.79
C GLN A 376 22.18 -20.93 7.43
N GLU A 377 23.26 -20.14 7.40
CA GLU A 377 24.05 -19.77 6.22
C GLU A 377 23.41 -18.76 5.24
N ARG A 378 23.09 -17.56 5.74
CA ARG A 378 23.05 -16.23 5.06
C ARG A 378 23.42 -16.13 3.56
N LYS A 379 22.78 -16.87 2.67
CA LYS A 379 23.00 -16.79 1.22
C LYS A 379 21.73 -17.18 0.50
N TRP A 380 20.95 -16.16 0.20
CA TRP A 380 19.93 -16.25 -0.82
C TRP A 380 20.64 -15.87 -2.11
N TYR A 381 20.58 -16.73 -3.12
CA TYR A 381 21.04 -16.36 -4.44
C TYR A 381 19.84 -15.78 -5.20
N PHE A 382 19.53 -14.51 -4.92
CA PHE A 382 18.90 -13.68 -5.93
C PHE A 382 19.98 -13.32 -6.94
N ASP A 383 19.62 -13.12 -8.20
CA ASP A 383 20.47 -12.56 -9.27
C ASP A 383 21.51 -11.53 -8.74
N ASP A 384 22.67 -12.04 -8.29
CA ASP A 384 23.77 -11.36 -7.59
C ASP A 384 23.46 -10.56 -6.27
N HIS A 385 22.35 -10.81 -5.54
CA HIS A 385 22.03 -10.11 -4.26
C HIS A 385 21.60 -11.03 -3.11
N ASP A 386 22.23 -10.87 -1.95
CA ASP A 386 21.89 -11.54 -0.69
C ASP A 386 20.62 -10.92 -0.06
N ILE A 387 19.54 -11.71 0.03
CA ILE A 387 18.37 -11.35 0.85
C ILE A 387 18.68 -11.67 2.32
N THR A 388 18.65 -10.69 3.22
CA THR A 388 18.95 -10.90 4.65
C THR A 388 17.80 -10.51 5.58
N GLU A 389 16.68 -10.07 5.03
CA GLU A 389 15.56 -9.48 5.76
C GLU A 389 14.23 -10.10 5.33
N LEU A 390 13.33 -10.30 6.30
CA LEU A 390 11.97 -10.84 6.09
C LEU A 390 11.06 -9.89 5.30
N THR A 391 11.51 -8.66 5.02
CA THR A 391 10.81 -7.69 4.19
C THR A 391 11.84 -6.99 3.31
N GLY A 392 11.49 -6.67 2.07
CA GLY A 392 12.40 -5.96 1.18
C GLY A 392 11.82 -5.69 -0.20
N ASN A 393 12.69 -5.30 -1.12
CA ASN A 393 12.37 -4.98 -2.50
C ASN A 393 12.97 -6.03 -3.43
N LEU A 394 12.19 -6.48 -4.41
CA LEU A 394 12.57 -7.48 -5.39
C LEU A 394 12.53 -6.87 -6.79
N LYS A 395 13.64 -6.93 -7.53
CA LYS A 395 13.68 -6.48 -8.92
C LYS A 395 13.33 -7.63 -9.87
N LEU A 396 12.27 -7.46 -10.65
CA LEU A 396 11.74 -8.42 -11.62
C LEU A 396 12.21 -8.03 -13.03
N TYR A 397 12.66 -9.00 -13.81
CA TYR A 397 13.07 -8.80 -15.19
C TYR A 397 12.04 -9.38 -16.16
N SER A 398 11.89 -8.75 -17.33
CA SER A 398 11.04 -9.27 -18.40
C SER A 398 11.86 -10.15 -19.35
N ALA A 399 11.20 -11.16 -19.92
CA ALA A 399 11.76 -12.15 -20.83
C ALA A 399 12.48 -11.58 -22.09
N SER A 400 12.34 -10.28 -22.39
CA SER A 400 12.81 -9.67 -23.65
C SER A 400 14.11 -8.85 -23.57
N SER A 401 14.66 -8.64 -22.36
CA SER A 401 15.70 -7.63 -22.12
C SER A 401 17.15 -8.14 -22.07
N PHE A 402 17.39 -9.46 -22.16
CA PHE A 402 18.75 -10.01 -22.11
C PHE A 402 19.37 -10.25 -23.50
N PRO A 403 20.52 -9.61 -23.81
CA PRO A 403 21.27 -9.89 -25.04
C PRO A 403 22.26 -11.04 -24.79
N GLY A 404 21.92 -12.27 -25.21
CA GLY A 404 22.85 -13.40 -25.12
C GLY A 404 22.42 -14.62 -25.94
N GLU A 405 23.24 -14.98 -26.93
CA GLU A 405 23.09 -16.18 -27.75
C GLU A 405 23.18 -17.48 -26.91
N GLU A 406 22.59 -18.54 -27.47
CA GLU A 406 22.60 -19.93 -26.98
C GLU A 406 23.92 -20.35 -26.30
N GLY A 407 23.88 -20.60 -25.00
CA GLY A 407 25.00 -21.19 -24.27
C GLY A 407 24.88 -21.00 -22.76
N SER A 408 25.02 -22.09 -22.02
CA SER A 408 24.95 -22.19 -20.56
C SER A 408 25.72 -21.07 -19.82
N PHE A 409 25.06 -20.39 -18.88
CA PHE A 409 25.73 -19.48 -17.94
C PHE A 409 25.90 -20.18 -16.60
N TYR A 410 27.15 -20.25 -16.15
CA TYR A 410 27.56 -20.69 -14.81
C TYR A 410 27.77 -19.43 -13.96
N SER A 411 27.21 -19.37 -12.76
CA SER A 411 27.82 -18.59 -11.68
C SER A 411 29.01 -19.40 -11.13
N ASP A 412 30.06 -18.73 -10.67
CA ASP A 412 31.36 -19.31 -10.28
C ASP A 412 31.29 -20.30 -9.08
N GLU A 413 30.10 -20.66 -8.58
CA GLU A 413 29.89 -21.65 -7.51
C GLU A 413 28.86 -22.77 -7.84
N GLY A 414 28.54 -23.04 -9.11
CA GLY A 414 28.05 -24.37 -9.50
C GLY A 414 26.57 -24.71 -9.24
N HIS A 415 25.65 -23.75 -9.37
CA HIS A 415 24.20 -24.01 -9.33
C HIS A 415 23.57 -23.97 -10.73
N TYR A 416 22.64 -24.90 -11.01
CA TYR A 416 22.03 -25.13 -12.34
C TYR A 416 20.81 -24.22 -12.57
N LEU A 417 20.77 -23.51 -13.71
CA LEU A 417 19.55 -22.93 -14.28
C LEU A 417 19.09 -23.86 -15.41
N GLU A 418 17.95 -24.54 -15.24
CA GLU A 418 17.37 -25.36 -16.30
C GLU A 418 16.37 -24.53 -17.11
N LYS A 419 16.56 -24.48 -18.42
CA LYS A 419 15.66 -23.81 -19.36
C LYS A 419 14.51 -24.76 -19.69
N MET A 420 13.33 -24.54 -19.14
CA MET A 420 12.09 -25.10 -19.68
C MET A 420 11.48 -24.07 -20.65
N GLY A 421 11.00 -24.52 -21.81
CA GLY A 421 10.09 -23.74 -22.64
C GLY A 421 10.64 -22.58 -23.50
N SER A 422 9.80 -22.15 -24.45
CA SER A 422 10.06 -21.04 -25.40
C SER A 422 9.63 -19.66 -24.88
N GLU A 423 9.39 -19.56 -23.58
CA GLU A 423 9.17 -18.31 -22.84
C GLU A 423 10.27 -18.29 -21.79
N ILE A 424 11.04 -17.21 -21.69
CA ILE A 424 12.18 -17.19 -20.76
C ILE A 424 11.61 -16.97 -19.36
N GLU A 425 11.50 -18.06 -18.63
CA GLU A 425 11.04 -18.20 -17.26
C GLU A 425 12.10 -17.61 -16.30
N HIS A 426 11.66 -16.78 -15.35
CA HIS A 426 12.51 -16.33 -14.25
C HIS A 426 12.13 -17.10 -12.98
N THR A 427 13.07 -17.88 -12.46
CA THR A 427 12.94 -18.60 -11.20
C THR A 427 13.61 -17.79 -10.11
N VAL A 428 12.82 -17.28 -9.17
CA VAL A 428 13.34 -16.91 -7.85
C VAL A 428 13.54 -18.21 -7.07
N THR A 429 14.58 -18.29 -6.25
CA THR A 429 14.83 -19.50 -5.47
C THR A 429 15.14 -19.07 -4.05
N LEU A 430 14.26 -19.46 -3.13
CA LEU A 430 14.41 -19.21 -1.71
C LEU A 430 14.96 -20.49 -1.10
N HIS A 431 16.24 -20.50 -0.72
CA HIS A 431 16.82 -21.64 -0.05
C HIS A 431 16.43 -21.63 1.42
N PHE A 432 15.70 -22.66 1.83
CA PHE A 432 15.47 -22.94 3.24
C PHE A 432 16.38 -24.10 3.63
N ALA A 433 17.43 -23.79 4.39
CA ALA A 433 18.27 -24.82 4.97
C ALA A 433 17.50 -25.43 6.13
N GLY A 434 17.29 -26.75 6.12
CA GLY A 434 16.89 -27.44 7.34
C GLY A 434 18.01 -27.25 8.34
N ASP A 435 17.75 -26.54 9.44
CA ASP A 435 18.74 -26.47 10.49
C ASP A 435 18.84 -27.84 11.21
N ASN A 436 19.90 -28.05 11.98
CA ASN A 436 20.06 -29.29 12.76
C ASN A 436 19.38 -29.20 14.14
N ILE A 437 18.48 -28.24 14.32
CA ILE A 437 17.74 -28.02 15.56
C ILE A 437 16.39 -28.71 15.37
N THR A 438 16.01 -29.57 16.32
CA THR A 438 14.66 -30.13 16.33
C THR A 438 13.69 -29.03 16.77
N GLU A 439 13.27 -28.20 15.83
CA GLU A 439 12.12 -27.30 15.96
C GLU A 439 10.92 -27.95 15.22
N GLY A 440 9.69 -27.59 15.58
CA GLY A 440 8.51 -28.18 14.93
C GLY A 440 8.34 -27.64 13.51
N ASP A 441 7.44 -28.24 12.71
CA ASP A 441 7.15 -27.76 11.35
C ASP A 441 6.80 -26.25 11.35
N GLU A 442 7.41 -25.52 10.41
CA GLU A 442 7.28 -24.07 10.29
C GLU A 442 6.47 -23.73 9.04
N THR A 443 5.30 -23.15 9.24
CA THR A 443 4.53 -22.54 8.14
C THR A 443 5.22 -21.23 7.75
N PHE A 444 5.39 -20.99 6.45
CA PHE A 444 5.84 -19.71 5.94
C PHE A 444 4.83 -19.14 4.95
N SER A 445 4.71 -17.82 4.92
CA SER A 445 4.00 -17.13 3.86
C SER A 445 4.90 -16.11 3.20
N ILE A 446 4.80 -16.00 1.88
CA ILE A 446 5.48 -14.99 1.07
C ILE A 446 4.40 -14.17 0.40
N ARG A 447 4.45 -12.87 0.65
CA ARG A 447 3.52 -11.91 0.09
C ARG A 447 4.24 -10.94 -0.82
N ILE A 448 3.68 -10.69 -2.00
CA ILE A 448 4.10 -9.63 -2.93
C ILE A 448 2.85 -8.84 -3.33
N GLY A 449 2.76 -7.59 -2.87
CA GLY A 449 1.55 -6.79 -3.00
C GLY A 449 0.34 -7.42 -2.32
N ASN A 450 -0.69 -7.76 -3.12
CA ASN A 450 -1.91 -8.42 -2.66
C ASN A 450 -1.92 -9.94 -2.91
N LYS A 451 -0.84 -10.53 -3.41
CA LYS A 451 -0.75 -11.98 -3.61
C LYS A 451 0.08 -12.61 -2.51
N GLU A 452 -0.43 -13.69 -1.94
CA GLU A 452 0.23 -14.47 -0.89
C GLU A 452 0.35 -15.92 -1.35
N ILE A 453 1.53 -16.51 -1.17
CA ILE A 453 1.73 -17.95 -1.26
C ILE A 453 2.20 -18.45 0.10
N SER A 454 1.56 -19.51 0.57
CA SER A 454 1.89 -20.14 1.85
C SER A 454 2.40 -21.54 1.59
N GLY A 455 3.45 -21.93 2.32
CA GLY A 455 4.04 -23.26 2.28
C GLY A 455 4.53 -23.66 3.66
N VAL A 456 5.01 -24.89 3.81
CA VAL A 456 5.55 -25.38 5.09
C VAL A 456 6.97 -25.91 4.88
N LEU A 457 7.89 -25.49 5.73
CA LEU A 457 9.22 -26.07 5.83
C LEU A 457 9.14 -27.36 6.64
N LEU A 458 9.37 -28.48 5.95
CA LEU A 458 9.28 -29.82 6.54
C LEU A 458 10.59 -30.20 7.22
N ASP A 459 10.52 -30.61 8.48
CA ASP A 459 11.58 -31.45 9.08
C ASP A 459 11.57 -32.81 8.36
N THR A 460 12.69 -33.16 7.72
CA THR A 460 12.78 -34.24 6.73
C THR A 460 12.60 -35.68 7.24
N THR A 461 12.07 -35.89 8.45
CA THR A 461 11.93 -37.24 9.01
C THR A 461 10.52 -37.65 9.43
N ASN A 462 9.52 -36.79 9.38
CA ASN A 462 8.23 -37.14 9.97
C ASN A 462 7.09 -37.08 8.95
N GLU A 463 6.26 -38.12 8.93
CA GLU A 463 4.91 -38.15 8.33
C GLU A 463 3.96 -37.25 9.17
N ASP A 464 4.40 -36.04 9.50
CA ASP A 464 3.68 -35.15 10.42
C ASP A 464 2.50 -34.51 9.69
N ARG A 465 1.36 -34.48 10.38
CA ARG A 465 0.12 -33.85 9.89
C ARG A 465 0.25 -32.33 9.99
N LEU A 466 0.10 -31.66 8.86
CA LEU A 466 0.02 -30.20 8.78
C LEU A 466 -1.42 -29.68 8.85
N GLU A 467 -1.55 -28.43 9.29
CA GLU A 467 -2.80 -27.67 9.24
C GLU A 467 -2.55 -26.39 8.42
N VAL A 468 -2.92 -26.43 7.14
CA VAL A 468 -2.63 -25.41 6.13
C VAL A 468 -3.83 -24.48 6.00
N ASN A 469 -3.64 -23.19 6.25
CA ASN A 469 -4.71 -22.20 6.28
C ASN A 469 -4.51 -21.14 5.18
N GLY A 470 -5.53 -20.92 4.36
CA GLY A 470 -5.62 -19.80 3.42
C GLY A 470 -6.18 -18.52 4.07
N ASP A 471 -6.68 -17.60 3.26
CA ASP A 471 -7.38 -16.38 3.66
C ASP A 471 -8.59 -16.10 2.74
N GLU A 472 -9.04 -14.85 2.59
CA GLU A 472 -10.21 -14.53 1.76
C GLU A 472 -9.82 -14.19 0.30
N ASP A 473 -8.53 -14.26 -0.04
CA ASP A 473 -7.98 -14.02 -1.38
C ASP A 473 -7.54 -15.36 -2.02
N THR A 474 -7.39 -15.40 -3.35
CA THR A 474 -6.87 -16.59 -4.06
C THR A 474 -5.49 -17.02 -3.52
N ASN A 475 -5.41 -18.26 -3.06
CA ASN A 475 -4.20 -18.86 -2.52
C ASN A 475 -3.73 -20.09 -3.32
N ILE A 476 -2.47 -20.47 -3.10
CA ILE A 476 -1.94 -21.78 -3.48
C ILE A 476 -1.40 -22.45 -2.22
N LEU A 477 -1.96 -23.61 -1.86
CA LEU A 477 -1.75 -24.30 -0.60
C LEU A 477 -1.06 -25.67 -0.80
N TYR A 478 -0.08 -26.00 0.04
CA TYR A 478 0.71 -27.24 -0.05
C TYR A 478 0.80 -27.96 1.31
N GLY A 479 0.52 -29.28 1.31
CA GLY A 479 0.53 -30.15 2.50
C GLY A 479 1.86 -30.90 2.67
N GLY A 480 2.42 -31.46 1.60
CA GLY A 480 3.74 -32.09 1.70
C GLY A 480 3.67 -33.60 1.80
N VAL A 481 4.27 -34.19 2.85
CA VAL A 481 4.20 -35.65 3.06
C VAL A 481 3.59 -35.88 4.43
N GLY A 482 2.45 -36.55 4.49
CA GLY A 482 1.71 -36.72 5.73
C GLY A 482 0.20 -36.67 5.47
N ASN A 483 -0.59 -36.90 6.50
CA ASN A 483 -2.04 -36.83 6.41
C ASN A 483 -2.49 -35.43 6.85
N ASP A 484 -2.60 -34.49 5.93
CA ASP A 484 -2.72 -33.06 6.20
C ASP A 484 -4.16 -32.56 6.27
N ILE A 485 -4.35 -31.33 6.78
CA ILE A 485 -5.64 -30.65 6.86
C ILE A 485 -5.53 -29.30 6.17
N PHE A 486 -6.40 -29.03 5.20
CA PHE A 486 -6.47 -27.75 4.50
C PHE A 486 -7.73 -26.97 4.87
N HIS A 487 -7.55 -25.66 5.05
CA HIS A 487 -8.61 -24.66 5.27
C HIS A 487 -8.45 -23.51 4.27
N PRO A 488 -8.89 -23.68 3.01
CA PRO A 488 -8.65 -22.68 1.95
C PRO A 488 -9.32 -21.33 2.21
N GLN A 489 -10.50 -21.35 2.84
CA GLN A 489 -11.31 -20.17 3.20
C GLN A 489 -12.05 -19.51 2.02
N GLY A 490 -11.60 -18.40 1.47
CA GLY A 490 -12.29 -17.64 0.43
C GLY A 490 -11.38 -17.30 -0.74
N GLY A 491 -11.94 -17.12 -1.94
CA GLY A 491 -11.15 -16.88 -3.15
C GLY A 491 -11.06 -18.15 -4.00
N ASP A 492 -10.59 -18.03 -5.24
CA ASP A 492 -10.44 -19.19 -6.14
C ASP A 492 -9.07 -19.84 -5.88
N ASP A 493 -9.03 -20.91 -5.09
CA ASP A 493 -7.79 -21.49 -4.53
C ASP A 493 -7.22 -22.66 -5.34
N ILE A 494 -5.93 -22.93 -5.17
CA ILE A 494 -5.29 -24.18 -5.64
C ILE A 494 -4.74 -24.94 -4.44
N VAL A 495 -5.21 -26.18 -4.21
CA VAL A 495 -4.73 -27.04 -3.11
C VAL A 495 -3.93 -28.22 -3.66
N ARG A 496 -2.79 -28.52 -3.01
CA ARG A 496 -1.91 -29.64 -3.36
C ARG A 496 -1.53 -30.45 -2.11
N GLY A 497 -2.18 -31.58 -1.90
CA GLY A 497 -1.95 -32.50 -0.78
C GLY A 497 -0.61 -33.23 -0.89
N LEU A 498 -0.41 -33.88 -2.05
CA LEU A 498 0.74 -34.70 -2.45
C LEU A 498 0.67 -36.16 -1.95
N ASN A 499 1.28 -36.52 -0.82
CA ASN A 499 1.29 -37.91 -0.33
C ASN A 499 0.74 -37.98 1.08
N GLY A 500 -0.19 -38.91 1.31
CA GLY A 500 -0.83 -39.19 2.59
C GLY A 500 -2.34 -39.03 2.48
N ASP A 501 -3.07 -39.38 3.53
CA ASP A 501 -4.53 -39.28 3.54
C ASP A 501 -4.96 -37.87 4.00
N ASP A 502 -5.20 -36.98 3.04
CA ASP A 502 -5.43 -35.56 3.28
C ASP A 502 -6.90 -35.22 3.50
N ARG A 503 -7.15 -34.18 4.28
CA ARG A 503 -8.50 -33.62 4.53
C ARG A 503 -8.59 -32.17 4.10
N ILE A 504 -9.32 -31.92 3.03
CA ILE A 504 -9.54 -30.58 2.47
C ILE A 504 -10.92 -30.08 2.91
N HIS A 505 -10.98 -28.98 3.66
CA HIS A 505 -12.26 -28.34 4.00
C HIS A 505 -12.77 -27.48 2.85
N ASN A 506 -14.09 -27.49 2.65
CA ASN A 506 -14.72 -26.67 1.63
C ASN A 506 -14.65 -25.16 1.94
N SER A 507 -14.62 -24.36 0.87
CA SER A 507 -14.36 -22.91 0.88
C SER A 507 -15.38 -22.13 0.04
N GLN A 508 -15.28 -20.80 0.01
CA GLN A 508 -15.97 -19.96 -0.99
C GLN A 508 -15.03 -19.69 -2.16
N GLY A 509 -15.50 -19.84 -3.39
CA GLY A 509 -14.70 -19.61 -4.60
C GLY A 509 -14.80 -20.80 -5.53
N ASP A 510 -14.21 -20.67 -6.72
CA ASP A 510 -14.09 -21.79 -7.64
C ASP A 510 -12.70 -22.44 -7.48
N ASP A 511 -12.62 -23.48 -6.65
CA ASP A 511 -11.33 -24.06 -6.21
C ASP A 511 -10.84 -25.21 -7.11
N LEU A 512 -9.51 -25.37 -7.19
CA LEU A 512 -8.84 -26.47 -7.90
C LEU A 512 -8.00 -27.31 -6.93
N ILE A 513 -8.46 -28.53 -6.67
CA ILE A 513 -7.89 -29.42 -5.66
C ILE A 513 -7.14 -30.55 -6.35
N TYR A 514 -5.89 -30.78 -5.95
CA TYR A 514 -5.06 -31.94 -6.28
C TYR A 514 -4.67 -32.63 -4.97
N ALA A 515 -5.45 -33.60 -4.52
CA ALA A 515 -5.20 -34.21 -3.21
C ALA A 515 -3.98 -35.15 -3.27
N GLY A 516 -3.93 -36.06 -4.25
CA GLY A 516 -2.69 -36.74 -4.63
C GLY A 516 -2.74 -38.24 -4.34
N ASN A 517 -1.71 -38.79 -3.70
CA ASN A 517 -1.69 -40.21 -3.34
C ASN A 517 -2.17 -40.38 -1.91
N GLY A 518 -3.26 -41.12 -1.71
CA GLY A 518 -3.76 -41.42 -0.38
C GLY A 518 -5.23 -41.82 -0.46
N LEU A 519 -5.88 -41.89 0.69
CA LEU A 519 -7.33 -41.85 0.80
C LEU A 519 -7.74 -40.43 1.18
N ASP A 520 -7.99 -39.59 0.18
CA ASP A 520 -8.20 -38.17 0.37
C ASP A 520 -9.68 -37.81 0.53
N VAL A 521 -9.93 -36.81 1.37
CA VAL A 521 -11.26 -36.40 1.80
C VAL A 521 -11.51 -34.92 1.53
N TYR A 522 -12.51 -34.63 0.71
CA TYR A 522 -13.12 -33.30 0.64
C TYR A 522 -14.27 -33.19 1.64
N PHE A 523 -14.11 -32.37 2.66
CA PHE A 523 -15.04 -32.24 3.78
C PHE A 523 -15.94 -31.01 3.66
N ILE A 524 -17.24 -31.24 3.71
CA ILE A 524 -18.28 -30.21 3.67
C ILE A 524 -18.93 -30.06 5.05
N ASP A 525 -18.76 -28.89 5.67
CA ASP A 525 -19.40 -28.57 6.96
C ASP A 525 -20.81 -27.98 6.78
N TRP A 526 -21.81 -28.78 7.11
CA TRP A 526 -23.23 -28.46 6.97
C TRP A 526 -23.71 -27.29 7.82
N TRP A 527 -22.94 -26.83 8.81
CA TRP A 527 -23.37 -25.68 9.60
C TRP A 527 -23.36 -24.38 8.78
N HIS A 528 -22.46 -24.29 7.80
CA HIS A 528 -22.33 -23.15 6.91
C HIS A 528 -23.02 -23.33 5.55
N ASP A 529 -23.35 -24.57 5.16
CA ASP A 529 -23.86 -24.92 3.81
C ASP A 529 -25.28 -25.49 3.78
N LYS A 530 -26.08 -25.12 4.77
CA LYS A 530 -27.49 -25.53 4.85
C LYS A 530 -28.36 -25.04 3.67
N TYR A 531 -27.89 -24.04 2.94
CA TYR A 531 -28.65 -23.36 1.89
C TYR A 531 -28.11 -23.76 0.52
N GLY A 532 -28.77 -24.71 -0.16
CA GLY A 532 -28.42 -25.07 -1.54
C GLY A 532 -28.53 -26.56 -1.83
N THR A 533 -27.90 -27.00 -2.91
CA THR A 533 -27.76 -28.39 -3.33
C THR A 533 -26.38 -28.56 -3.92
N TRP A 534 -25.71 -29.66 -3.59
CA TRP A 534 -24.43 -30.03 -4.17
C TRP A 534 -24.67 -30.92 -5.39
N ASP A 535 -24.18 -30.48 -6.54
CA ASP A 535 -24.20 -31.22 -7.79
C ASP A 535 -22.80 -31.80 -8.05
N ILE A 536 -22.74 -33.09 -8.39
CA ILE A 536 -21.48 -33.83 -8.58
C ILE A 536 -21.48 -34.40 -10.00
N GLU A 537 -20.53 -33.95 -10.80
CA GLU A 537 -20.34 -34.35 -12.19
C GLU A 537 -18.95 -34.95 -12.35
N ASN A 538 -18.87 -36.23 -12.75
CA ASN A 538 -17.61 -36.79 -13.25
C ASN A 538 -17.32 -36.19 -14.63
N ILE A 539 -16.23 -35.44 -14.73
CA ILE A 539 -15.86 -34.73 -15.97
C ILE A 539 -14.78 -35.47 -16.75
N GLU A 540 -13.87 -36.14 -16.06
CA GLU A 540 -12.82 -37.02 -16.59
C GLU A 540 -12.55 -38.15 -15.57
N PRO A 541 -11.96 -39.29 -15.96
CA PRO A 541 -11.58 -40.33 -15.00
C PRO A 541 -10.74 -39.76 -13.85
N GLY A 542 -11.13 -40.06 -12.60
CA GLY A 542 -10.52 -39.51 -11.38
C GLY A 542 -10.75 -38.01 -11.13
N VAL A 543 -11.57 -37.32 -11.94
CA VAL A 543 -11.79 -35.87 -11.81
C VAL A 543 -13.27 -35.53 -11.73
N PHE A 544 -13.65 -34.86 -10.64
CA PHE A 544 -15.03 -34.48 -10.36
C PHE A 544 -15.19 -32.98 -10.25
N ARG A 545 -16.25 -32.46 -10.88
CA ARG A 545 -16.74 -31.10 -10.62
C ARG A 545 -17.80 -31.17 -9.53
N LEU A 546 -17.60 -30.39 -8.47
CA LEU A 546 -18.53 -30.24 -7.37
C LEU A 546 -19.09 -28.81 -7.38
N SER A 547 -20.40 -28.64 -7.55
CA SER A 547 -21.01 -27.30 -7.64
C SER A 547 -22.06 -27.07 -6.56
N HIS A 548 -21.93 -25.97 -5.82
CA HIS A 548 -22.92 -25.55 -4.83
C HIS A 548 -24.00 -24.67 -5.46
N ILE A 549 -25.08 -25.30 -5.94
CA ILE A 549 -26.16 -24.62 -6.66
C ILE A 549 -27.34 -24.28 -5.75
N ASN A 550 -28.20 -23.36 -6.20
CA ASN A 550 -29.42 -22.94 -5.49
C ASN A 550 -29.19 -22.34 -4.08
N ALA A 551 -27.96 -21.90 -3.79
CA ALA A 551 -27.54 -21.35 -2.49
C ALA A 551 -27.74 -19.83 -2.33
N GLY A 552 -28.02 -19.13 -3.43
CA GLY A 552 -28.13 -17.66 -3.44
C GLY A 552 -26.79 -17.02 -3.07
N GLY A 553 -26.82 -16.01 -2.18
CA GLY A 553 -25.59 -15.35 -1.70
C GLY A 553 -24.74 -16.16 -0.73
N ASN A 554 -25.08 -17.43 -0.46
CA ASN A 554 -24.27 -18.36 0.34
C ASN A 554 -23.66 -19.46 -0.55
N SER A 555 -23.55 -19.21 -1.85
CA SER A 555 -22.87 -20.13 -2.77
C SER A 555 -21.44 -20.34 -2.31
N ARG A 556 -20.99 -21.59 -2.37
CA ARG A 556 -19.59 -21.94 -2.15
C ARG A 556 -18.77 -21.90 -3.43
N GLY A 557 -19.44 -21.87 -4.59
CA GLY A 557 -18.78 -21.85 -5.89
C GLY A 557 -18.81 -23.23 -6.54
N THR A 558 -17.90 -23.44 -7.48
CA THR A 558 -17.72 -24.67 -8.24
C THR A 558 -16.26 -25.12 -8.16
N ASP A 559 -16.06 -26.27 -7.52
CA ASP A 559 -14.75 -26.85 -7.30
C ASP A 559 -14.45 -27.95 -8.32
N ILE A 560 -13.17 -28.12 -8.64
CA ILE A 560 -12.65 -29.24 -9.44
C ILE A 560 -11.73 -30.07 -8.54
N LEU A 561 -12.11 -31.32 -8.34
CA LEU A 561 -11.43 -32.27 -7.48
C LEU A 561 -10.66 -33.29 -8.32
N HIS A 562 -9.34 -33.26 -8.23
CA HIS A 562 -8.43 -34.29 -8.75
C HIS A 562 -7.95 -35.18 -7.63
N ASP A 563 -7.97 -36.49 -7.87
CA ASP A 563 -7.42 -37.50 -6.98
C ASP A 563 -8.03 -37.44 -5.56
N VAL A 564 -9.33 -37.14 -5.47
CA VAL A 564 -10.08 -37.16 -4.20
C VAL A 564 -10.96 -38.39 -4.17
N GLU A 565 -10.76 -39.27 -3.19
CA GLU A 565 -11.52 -40.52 -3.08
C GLU A 565 -12.86 -40.34 -2.35
N ARG A 566 -12.99 -39.35 -1.47
CA ARG A 566 -14.16 -39.21 -0.59
C ARG A 566 -14.68 -37.78 -0.53
N ILE A 567 -16.01 -37.64 -0.56
CA ILE A 567 -16.70 -36.44 -0.09
C ILE A 567 -17.44 -36.78 1.20
N GLU A 568 -17.11 -36.07 2.27
CA GLU A 568 -17.72 -36.23 3.59
C GLU A 568 -18.60 -35.05 3.95
N PHE A 569 -19.80 -35.36 4.44
CA PHE A 569 -20.81 -34.38 4.80
C PHE A 569 -21.03 -34.40 6.31
N GLY A 570 -20.51 -33.40 7.04
CA GLY A 570 -20.54 -33.39 8.51
C GLY A 570 -21.36 -32.26 9.16
N ILE A 571 -21.97 -32.53 10.31
CA ILE A 571 -22.58 -31.52 11.19
C ILE A 571 -21.81 -31.48 12.51
N ASN A 572 -21.24 -30.31 12.86
CA ASN A 572 -20.42 -30.14 14.07
C ASN A 572 -19.29 -31.20 14.17
N GLY A 573 -18.63 -31.48 13.04
CA GLY A 573 -17.58 -32.50 12.94
C GLY A 573 -18.05 -33.95 12.97
N ASN A 574 -19.35 -34.24 13.08
CA ASN A 574 -19.86 -35.60 12.95
C ASN A 574 -20.28 -35.87 11.51
N ILE A 575 -19.65 -36.84 10.88
CA ILE A 575 -19.97 -37.29 9.52
C ILE A 575 -21.39 -37.87 9.51
N THR A 576 -22.23 -37.37 8.61
CA THR A 576 -23.64 -37.77 8.46
C THR A 576 -23.92 -38.48 7.16
N MET A 577 -23.03 -38.34 6.18
CA MET A 577 -23.13 -38.98 4.87
C MET A 577 -21.77 -38.96 4.17
N ASN A 578 -21.48 -40.00 3.39
CA ASN A 578 -20.22 -40.14 2.64
C ASN A 578 -20.51 -40.49 1.18
N ILE A 579 -19.70 -39.97 0.27
CA ILE A 579 -19.70 -40.35 -1.14
C ILE A 579 -18.30 -40.84 -1.49
N ALA A 580 -18.21 -41.99 -2.14
CA ALA A 580 -16.97 -42.49 -2.72
C ALA A 580 -16.86 -42.12 -4.20
N LEU A 581 -15.74 -41.55 -4.58
CA LEU A 581 -15.44 -41.05 -5.92
C LEU A 581 -14.46 -41.94 -6.70
N ASP A 582 -13.78 -42.87 -6.02
CA ASP A 582 -12.86 -43.87 -6.58
C ASP A 582 -13.63 -45.02 -7.28
N ILE A 583 -14.37 -44.64 -8.31
CA ILE A 583 -15.33 -45.49 -9.04
C ILE A 583 -14.76 -46.11 -10.31
N ASP A 584 -13.58 -45.68 -10.76
CA ASP A 584 -13.00 -46.10 -12.03
C ASP A 584 -12.46 -47.54 -11.99
N ALA A 585 -11.95 -48.01 -13.13
CA ALA A 585 -11.42 -49.35 -13.27
C ALA A 585 -10.18 -49.53 -12.36
N GLY A 586 -10.21 -50.53 -11.47
CA GLY A 586 -9.11 -50.75 -10.53
C GLY A 586 -9.26 -50.04 -9.18
N GLU A 587 -10.19 -49.10 -9.04
CA GLU A 587 -10.40 -48.32 -7.82
C GLU A 587 -11.37 -48.99 -6.85
N THR A 588 -11.22 -48.74 -5.56
CA THR A 588 -11.76 -49.61 -4.50
C THR A 588 -13.28 -49.59 -4.45
N ALA A 589 -13.91 -48.41 -4.47
CA ALA A 589 -15.37 -48.31 -4.43
C ALA A 589 -16.03 -48.88 -5.69
N GLY A 590 -15.46 -48.57 -6.87
CA GLY A 590 -15.88 -49.13 -8.14
C GLY A 590 -15.80 -50.65 -8.16
N GLN A 591 -14.68 -51.21 -7.70
CA GLN A 591 -14.44 -52.63 -7.57
C GLN A 591 -15.44 -53.31 -6.63
N ALA A 592 -15.68 -52.72 -5.45
CA ALA A 592 -16.63 -53.26 -4.48
C ALA A 592 -18.05 -53.33 -5.08
N TYR A 593 -18.50 -52.26 -5.73
CA TYR A 593 -19.82 -52.20 -6.36
C TYR A 593 -19.96 -53.22 -7.50
N ARG A 594 -19.00 -53.24 -8.43
CA ARG A 594 -19.03 -54.13 -9.61
C ARG A 594 -18.93 -55.58 -9.21
N LEU A 595 -18.07 -55.92 -8.25
CA LEU A 595 -17.96 -57.30 -7.74
C LEU A 595 -19.24 -57.74 -7.03
N TYR A 596 -19.83 -56.88 -6.19
CA TYR A 596 -21.10 -57.18 -5.53
C TYR A 596 -22.21 -57.44 -6.57
N GLN A 597 -22.34 -56.55 -7.55
CA GLN A 597 -23.35 -56.69 -8.60
C GLN A 597 -23.10 -57.97 -9.42
N ALA A 598 -21.86 -58.27 -9.77
CA ALA A 598 -21.50 -59.48 -10.50
C ALA A 598 -21.82 -60.76 -9.68
N ALA A 599 -21.54 -60.74 -8.38
CA ALA A 599 -21.77 -61.87 -7.49
C ALA A 599 -23.25 -62.19 -7.26
N PHE A 600 -24.12 -61.18 -7.18
CA PHE A 600 -25.53 -61.38 -6.81
C PHE A 600 -26.54 -61.03 -7.90
N ALA A 601 -26.09 -60.55 -9.07
CA ALA A 601 -26.93 -60.22 -10.22
C ALA A 601 -28.05 -59.21 -9.90
N ARG A 602 -27.76 -58.24 -9.02
CA ARG A 602 -28.69 -57.18 -8.60
C ARG A 602 -27.95 -55.90 -8.26
N THR A 603 -28.67 -54.78 -8.21
CA THR A 603 -28.16 -53.53 -7.63
C THR A 603 -27.71 -53.80 -6.19
N PRO A 604 -26.44 -53.49 -5.85
CA PRO A 604 -25.93 -53.62 -4.49
C PRO A 604 -26.71 -52.74 -3.50
N ASP A 605 -26.78 -53.18 -2.25
CA ASP A 605 -27.15 -52.28 -1.16
C ASP A 605 -25.89 -51.56 -0.66
N MET A 606 -26.01 -50.26 -0.42
CA MET A 606 -24.87 -49.42 -0.08
C MET A 606 -24.16 -49.79 1.24
N PRO A 607 -24.85 -50.25 2.31
CA PRO A 607 -24.17 -50.81 3.48
C PRO A 607 -23.26 -52.00 3.14
N GLY A 608 -23.69 -52.88 2.24
CA GLY A 608 -22.87 -54.00 1.77
C GLY A 608 -21.68 -53.56 0.93
N VAL A 609 -21.84 -52.55 0.07
CA VAL A 609 -20.71 -51.97 -0.68
C VAL A 609 -19.69 -51.36 0.27
N ALA A 610 -20.13 -50.52 1.21
CA ALA A 610 -19.26 -49.90 2.21
C ALA A 610 -18.53 -50.94 3.08
N TYR A 611 -19.19 -52.04 3.43
CA TYR A 611 -18.55 -53.15 4.16
C TYR A 611 -17.38 -53.75 3.38
N HIS A 612 -17.55 -54.01 2.08
CA HIS A 612 -16.50 -54.60 1.24
C HIS A 612 -15.41 -53.61 0.84
N MET A 613 -15.73 -52.32 0.73
CA MET A 613 -14.71 -51.27 0.61
C MET A 613 -13.82 -51.25 1.84
N ASN A 614 -14.40 -51.24 3.05
CA ASN A 614 -13.63 -51.29 4.28
C ASN A 614 -12.80 -52.58 4.42
N ASP A 615 -13.26 -53.70 3.87
CA ASP A 615 -12.43 -54.91 3.80
C ASP A 615 -11.16 -54.72 2.96
N MET A 616 -11.22 -53.94 1.89
CA MET A 616 -10.08 -53.67 1.02
C MET A 616 -9.18 -52.55 1.56
N GLU A 617 -9.77 -51.41 1.96
CA GLU A 617 -9.05 -50.23 2.47
C GLU A 617 -8.47 -50.46 3.87
N SER A 618 -9.30 -50.81 4.84
CA SER A 618 -8.90 -50.88 6.25
C SER A 618 -8.35 -52.25 6.66
N ASN A 619 -8.94 -53.33 6.13
CA ASN A 619 -8.53 -54.70 6.49
C ASN A 619 -7.48 -55.30 5.52
N GLY A 620 -7.19 -54.64 4.40
CA GLY A 620 -6.15 -55.04 3.44
C GLY A 620 -6.45 -56.33 2.67
N LEU A 621 -7.72 -56.69 2.49
CA LEU A 621 -8.09 -57.83 1.64
C LEU A 621 -7.91 -57.46 0.16
N SER A 622 -7.32 -58.36 -0.62
CA SER A 622 -7.36 -58.26 -2.08
C SER A 622 -8.78 -58.47 -2.61
N ILE A 623 -9.10 -57.87 -3.76
CA ILE A 623 -10.40 -58.06 -4.43
C ILE A 623 -10.72 -59.56 -4.67
N THR A 624 -9.71 -60.39 -4.93
CA THR A 624 -9.88 -61.85 -5.08
C THR A 624 -10.29 -62.54 -3.78
N GLN A 625 -9.81 -62.07 -2.62
CA GLN A 625 -10.26 -62.58 -1.32
C GLN A 625 -11.69 -62.13 -1.01
N VAL A 626 -12.06 -60.91 -1.39
CA VAL A 626 -13.44 -60.44 -1.31
C VAL A 626 -14.35 -61.27 -2.22
N ALA A 627 -13.90 -61.60 -3.44
CA ALA A 627 -14.63 -62.49 -4.36
C ALA A 627 -14.85 -63.88 -3.77
N ALA A 628 -13.86 -64.44 -3.06
CA ALA A 628 -13.99 -65.69 -2.34
C ALA A 628 -15.10 -65.63 -1.27
N ASN A 629 -15.21 -64.51 -0.53
CA ASN A 629 -16.27 -64.29 0.44
C ASN A 629 -17.65 -64.26 -0.21
N PHE A 630 -17.78 -63.60 -1.36
CA PHE A 630 -19.01 -63.62 -2.16
C PHE A 630 -19.35 -65.03 -2.62
N ILE A 631 -18.42 -65.77 -3.22
CA ILE A 631 -18.63 -67.14 -3.71
C ILE A 631 -19.06 -68.09 -2.59
N ALA A 632 -18.47 -67.94 -1.39
CA ALA A 632 -18.82 -68.75 -0.23
C ALA A 632 -20.23 -68.45 0.35
N SER A 633 -20.83 -67.32 -0.03
CA SER A 633 -22.10 -66.87 0.52
C SER A 633 -23.30 -67.73 0.03
N PRO A 634 -24.37 -67.87 0.85
CA PRO A 634 -25.59 -68.53 0.41
C PRO A 634 -26.29 -67.86 -0.78
N GLU A 635 -26.15 -66.54 -0.92
CA GLU A 635 -26.78 -65.77 -1.99
C GLU A 635 -26.11 -66.07 -3.34
N PHE A 636 -24.78 -66.13 -3.40
CA PHE A 636 -24.06 -66.51 -4.62
C PHE A 636 -24.47 -67.91 -5.08
N LYS A 637 -24.54 -68.88 -4.17
CA LYS A 637 -25.00 -70.24 -4.47
C LYS A 637 -26.44 -70.31 -4.98
N THR A 638 -27.27 -69.33 -4.60
CA THR A 638 -28.64 -69.22 -5.12
C THR A 638 -28.62 -68.74 -6.57
N GLN A 639 -27.71 -67.83 -6.94
CA GLN A 639 -27.61 -67.28 -8.29
C GLN A 639 -26.83 -68.17 -9.27
N TYR A 640 -25.76 -68.80 -8.79
CA TYR A 640 -24.84 -69.57 -9.62
C TYR A 640 -24.98 -71.09 -9.45
N GLY A 641 -25.69 -71.55 -8.41
CA GLY A 641 -25.85 -72.97 -8.06
C GLY A 641 -24.92 -73.41 -6.92
N GLU A 642 -25.30 -74.49 -6.21
CA GLU A 642 -24.49 -75.01 -5.09
C GLU A 642 -23.16 -75.63 -5.53
N ASN A 643 -23.13 -76.26 -6.71
CA ASN A 643 -21.93 -76.87 -7.30
C ASN A 643 -22.06 -76.88 -8.84
N PRO A 644 -22.08 -75.71 -9.51
CA PRO A 644 -22.17 -75.67 -10.95
C PRO A 644 -20.89 -76.26 -11.58
N THR A 645 -21.01 -76.78 -12.79
CA THR A 645 -19.84 -77.07 -13.63
C THR A 645 -19.17 -75.76 -14.08
N GLU A 646 -17.90 -75.80 -14.48
CA GLU A 646 -17.19 -74.62 -15.01
C GLU A 646 -17.95 -74.00 -16.19
N GLU A 647 -18.50 -74.83 -17.07
CA GLU A 647 -19.30 -74.37 -18.20
C GLU A 647 -20.60 -73.67 -17.76
N GLU A 648 -21.32 -74.21 -16.78
CA GLU A 648 -22.50 -73.55 -16.20
C GLU A 648 -22.12 -72.24 -15.53
N TYR A 649 -21.02 -72.21 -14.79
CA TYR A 649 -20.53 -71.01 -14.12
C TYR A 649 -20.19 -69.89 -15.10
N ILE A 650 -19.42 -70.19 -16.17
CA ILE A 650 -19.08 -69.22 -17.22
C ILE A 650 -20.34 -68.70 -17.90
N ASN A 651 -21.27 -69.59 -18.30
CA ASN A 651 -22.53 -69.16 -18.93
C ASN A 651 -23.35 -68.24 -18.02
N LEU A 652 -23.40 -68.53 -16.71
CA LEU A 652 -24.10 -67.69 -15.74
C LEU A 652 -23.39 -66.35 -15.54
N LEU A 653 -22.05 -66.27 -15.57
CA LEU A 653 -21.34 -64.99 -15.51
C LEU A 653 -21.69 -64.09 -16.70
N TYR A 654 -21.68 -64.61 -17.92
CA TYR A 654 -22.10 -63.85 -19.11
C TYR A 654 -23.55 -63.37 -18.99
N GLN A 655 -24.45 -64.21 -18.46
CA GLN A 655 -25.86 -63.87 -18.34
C GLN A 655 -26.15 -62.88 -17.22
N ASN A 656 -25.51 -63.05 -16.06
CA ASN A 656 -25.79 -62.30 -14.83
C ASN A 656 -25.01 -60.98 -14.77
N VAL A 657 -23.78 -60.97 -15.30
CA VAL A 657 -22.90 -59.79 -15.28
C VAL A 657 -23.04 -58.98 -16.57
N LEU A 658 -22.98 -59.65 -17.73
CA LEU A 658 -22.95 -58.97 -19.04
C LEU A 658 -24.31 -58.93 -19.74
N GLY A 659 -25.32 -59.60 -19.19
CA GLY A 659 -26.68 -59.61 -19.75
C GLY A 659 -26.82 -60.32 -21.09
N ARG A 660 -25.84 -61.14 -21.50
CA ARG A 660 -25.81 -61.79 -22.83
C ARG A 660 -25.44 -63.26 -22.77
N THR A 661 -25.71 -63.98 -23.86
CA THR A 661 -25.23 -65.36 -24.05
C THR A 661 -23.83 -65.34 -24.65
N PRO A 662 -22.87 -66.12 -24.13
CA PRO A 662 -21.53 -66.21 -24.73
C PRO A 662 -21.53 -67.00 -26.03
N GLN A 663 -20.53 -66.73 -26.87
CA GLN A 663 -20.19 -67.58 -28.00
C GLN A 663 -19.36 -68.78 -27.54
N GLU A 664 -19.36 -69.88 -28.30
CA GLU A 664 -18.67 -71.13 -27.92
C GLU A 664 -17.18 -70.91 -27.63
N PHE A 665 -16.48 -70.11 -28.47
CA PHE A 665 -15.06 -69.81 -28.23
C PHE A 665 -14.79 -68.97 -26.97
N GLU A 666 -15.76 -68.17 -26.52
CA GLU A 666 -15.64 -67.40 -25.28
C GLU A 666 -15.71 -68.34 -24.06
N VAL A 667 -16.59 -69.34 -24.12
CA VAL A 667 -16.68 -70.39 -23.08
C VAL A 667 -15.42 -71.25 -23.07
N ASP A 668 -14.96 -71.69 -24.24
CA ASP A 668 -13.74 -72.50 -24.39
C ASP A 668 -12.50 -71.76 -23.87
N TYR A 669 -12.41 -70.44 -24.11
CA TYR A 669 -11.29 -69.61 -23.62
C TYR A 669 -11.10 -69.67 -22.10
N TYR A 670 -12.20 -69.67 -21.33
CA TYR A 670 -12.13 -69.77 -19.86
C TYR A 670 -11.95 -71.21 -19.40
N LYS A 671 -12.61 -72.19 -20.04
CA LYS A 671 -12.43 -73.62 -19.74
C LYS A 671 -10.97 -74.06 -19.90
N ASP A 672 -10.33 -73.67 -21.00
CA ASP A 672 -8.91 -73.94 -21.24
C ASP A 672 -8.01 -73.37 -20.11
N ARG A 673 -8.38 -72.22 -19.52
CA ARG A 673 -7.60 -71.60 -18.44
C ARG A 673 -7.80 -72.30 -17.10
N PHE A 674 -9.00 -72.77 -16.82
CA PHE A 674 -9.28 -73.63 -15.66
C PHE A 674 -8.50 -74.94 -15.78
N GLU A 675 -8.54 -75.60 -16.94
CA GLU A 675 -7.79 -76.84 -17.19
C GLU A 675 -6.27 -76.65 -17.06
N GLN A 676 -5.74 -75.50 -17.50
CA GLN A 676 -4.32 -75.15 -17.38
C GLN A 676 -3.93 -74.64 -15.98
N GLY A 677 -4.89 -74.41 -15.08
CA GLY A 677 -4.64 -73.83 -13.75
C GLY A 677 -4.12 -72.41 -13.79
N THR A 678 -4.44 -71.65 -14.84
CA THR A 678 -4.00 -70.25 -15.04
C THR A 678 -5.00 -69.23 -14.52
N THR A 679 -6.21 -69.68 -14.15
CA THR A 679 -7.24 -68.90 -13.44
C THR A 679 -8.00 -69.83 -12.50
N ASP A 680 -8.70 -69.25 -11.54
CA ASP A 680 -9.65 -69.92 -10.64
C ASP A 680 -11.00 -69.18 -10.65
N TRP A 681 -11.94 -69.61 -9.81
CA TRP A 681 -13.31 -69.10 -9.84
C TRP A 681 -13.38 -67.65 -9.35
N GLU A 682 -12.67 -67.37 -8.26
CA GLU A 682 -12.51 -66.07 -7.64
C GLU A 682 -11.94 -65.07 -8.64
N THR A 683 -10.82 -65.42 -9.28
CA THR A 683 -10.17 -64.58 -10.29
C THR A 683 -11.06 -64.39 -11.51
N THR A 684 -11.79 -65.42 -11.93
CA THR A 684 -12.72 -65.31 -13.07
C THR A 684 -13.90 -64.39 -12.74
N LEU A 685 -14.47 -64.44 -11.54
CA LEU A 685 -15.50 -63.49 -11.10
C LEU A 685 -14.99 -62.05 -11.17
N VAL A 686 -13.78 -61.82 -10.66
CA VAL A 686 -13.12 -60.51 -10.73
C VAL A 686 -12.90 -60.06 -12.17
N PHE A 687 -12.45 -60.95 -13.07
CA PHE A 687 -12.28 -60.62 -14.48
C PHE A 687 -13.58 -60.19 -15.17
N PHE A 688 -14.72 -60.80 -14.81
CA PHE A 688 -16.02 -60.37 -15.33
C PHE A 688 -16.47 -59.04 -14.70
N ALA A 689 -16.30 -58.88 -13.38
CA ALA A 689 -16.65 -57.67 -12.66
C ALA A 689 -15.88 -56.44 -13.19
N GLU A 690 -14.58 -56.58 -13.42
CA GLU A 690 -13.69 -55.53 -13.93
C GLU A 690 -13.50 -55.59 -15.46
N SER A 691 -14.35 -56.34 -16.17
CA SER A 691 -14.29 -56.36 -17.64
C SER A 691 -14.70 -54.99 -18.20
N PRO A 692 -14.09 -54.53 -19.32
CA PRO A 692 -14.51 -53.28 -19.96
C PRO A 692 -16.00 -53.23 -20.32
N GLU A 693 -16.59 -54.40 -20.62
CA GLU A 693 -18.02 -54.53 -20.89
C GLU A 693 -18.85 -54.27 -19.63
N ASN A 694 -18.51 -54.88 -18.49
CA ASN A 694 -19.24 -54.66 -17.23
C ASN A 694 -19.04 -53.24 -16.68
N ILE A 695 -17.82 -52.70 -16.76
CA ILE A 695 -17.54 -51.31 -16.35
C ILE A 695 -18.45 -50.35 -17.14
N SER A 696 -18.61 -50.55 -18.45
CA SER A 696 -19.50 -49.73 -19.29
C SER A 696 -20.99 -49.89 -18.91
N LEU A 697 -21.42 -51.08 -18.47
CA LEU A 697 -22.80 -51.33 -18.03
C LEU A 697 -23.09 -50.69 -16.66
N VAL A 698 -22.09 -50.62 -15.79
CA VAL A 698 -22.21 -50.09 -14.43
C VAL A 698 -21.99 -48.58 -14.37
N ALA A 699 -21.14 -48.00 -15.22
CA ALA A 699 -20.76 -46.59 -15.16
C ALA A 699 -21.96 -45.62 -14.98
N PRO A 700 -23.08 -45.72 -15.72
CA PRO A 700 -24.22 -44.82 -15.54
C PRO A 700 -24.94 -44.94 -14.17
N GLN A 701 -24.68 -46.00 -13.41
CA GLN A 701 -25.28 -46.24 -12.09
C GLN A 701 -24.49 -45.58 -10.95
N ILE A 702 -23.23 -45.22 -11.20
CA ILE A 702 -22.28 -44.71 -10.20
C ILE A 702 -21.57 -43.43 -10.67
N GLU A 703 -22.03 -42.79 -11.75
CA GLU A 703 -21.35 -41.64 -12.40
C GLU A 703 -21.14 -40.43 -11.49
N SER A 704 -22.02 -40.21 -10.50
CA SER A 704 -21.89 -39.14 -9.50
C SER A 704 -21.29 -39.65 -8.17
N GLY A 705 -20.56 -40.76 -8.20
CA GLY A 705 -20.04 -41.45 -7.03
C GLY A 705 -21.04 -42.40 -6.37
N ILE A 706 -20.55 -43.13 -5.35
CA ILE A 706 -21.33 -44.12 -4.60
C ILE A 706 -21.69 -43.55 -3.23
N TRP A 707 -22.99 -43.40 -2.98
CA TRP A 707 -23.51 -42.89 -1.72
C TRP A 707 -23.48 -43.95 -0.63
N MET A 708 -22.79 -43.67 0.47
CA MET A 708 -22.61 -44.59 1.58
C MET A 708 -23.25 -44.06 2.87
N PRO A 709 -23.97 -44.92 3.61
CA PRO A 709 -24.39 -44.59 4.96
C PRO A 709 -23.20 -44.63 5.93
N VAL A 710 -23.22 -43.73 6.92
CA VAL A 710 -22.24 -43.65 8.01
C VAL A 710 -22.62 -44.53 9.19
#